data_AF-A0A4Q9GWM0-F1
#
_entry.id   AF-A0A4Q9GWM0-F1
#
_cell.length_a   1.000
_cell.length_b   1.000
_cell.length_c   1.000
_cell.angle_alpha   90.00
_cell.angle_beta   90.00
_cell.angle_gamma   90.00
#
_symmetry.space_group_name_H-M   'P 1'
#
loop_
_entity.id
_entity.type
_entity.pdbx_description
1 polymer ?
#
loop_
_entity_poly.entity_id
_entity_poly.type
_entity_poly.pdbx_seq_one_letter_code
_entity_poly.pdbx_strand_id
1 'polypeptide(L)'
;MRMLLLISLFFASGWASAACQDKFVWRSTPTSGSQSCASGQCSVKAKSVYNLVGDSACESVGEVMSQRSAQLSQDCARVGGSLGDIVTSTGTIGWYVFDIQCNKKDPPDVLLMRVTGEDRICPIGFGLDQSSGSSVCKSLCSMGQRWVGDLRSGQCYGVKDTDSDPDRCDSSGNPIRALTGTKVQPVSLGVALGYLDFKLTYDTARSPWGLSGAVAPAVAEGSYGVLPGESPAIMGQAGPLWWSSVHRDLIFGGTYAQSPQSGTILWPKGDGTFATATFSNGQWSFLDFERLLIAKAEDGWRITDLQGRNFWLYDNAGRLKRTQHADGYWIEATYSSGSTPSQDAPDANRLILLKDSTGRSVGLAYIKTAEGDVVLSRIKDPNGKSIIFEYGSAQNLVAVTWQDGQKRTFLYDSPNALQWWALTGVLDENGRRYATFTYAPEGWAKSTEHAGGVERHEIDYKRPPVASVREVIDHPNRTVWRYKEWSAPEGVRVTQPSGHATDFRVSVVRSGAPGASVQGQLRIGARSQAEGSGCGASTSAIAHESSSGRQISTDDFNGIRTCFGYADAAATWPTTRIEGLKGGVNGNSCIEALAAPSASGLPAEARKISTEWHPQWRLETRRAEPFRLSTWVYNGQPDPFSGGQKASCAPAEAVLPDGQPIAVLCKEVVQATTDANGWLGLAAPVDTAVASRTRTYTYSQFGKLLTSTDEAGNTTTLAYQSNAATGHTLGDVWKQTNAMGHVTEYTRYDARGLPLEMKDPNGIVTTMLYDERGRIKQSTTLGYTTSMEYWPTGLLKSVTQPGNVTLSYAYDDAHRLTSITDALGNRVSYTYDKAGNRTDEAVSDSSGQLLVKVAKTYDNLNRLWTVKAGTQ
;
A
#
# COMPACT_ATOMS: atom_id res chain seq x y z
N MET A 1 -68.58 -34.89 26.36
CA MET A 1 -69.11 -34.19 27.56
C MET A 1 -68.46 -32.80 27.65
N ARG A 2 -69.09 -31.69 28.09
CA ARG A 2 -69.72 -31.41 29.41
C ARG A 2 -68.70 -31.52 30.56
N MET A 3 -68.53 -30.55 31.47
CA MET A 3 -69.30 -29.30 31.68
C MET A 3 -68.54 -28.29 32.59
N LEU A 4 -68.60 -26.98 32.28
CA LEU A 4 -68.70 -25.78 33.19
C LEU A 4 -67.64 -25.55 34.31
N LEU A 5 -67.39 -24.36 34.92
CA LEU A 5 -67.50 -22.87 34.73
C LEU A 5 -67.02 -22.25 36.10
N LEU A 6 -66.90 -20.96 36.48
CA LEU A 6 -66.60 -19.56 36.03
C LEU A 6 -66.35 -18.81 37.40
N ILE A 7 -65.79 -17.61 37.63
CA ILE A 7 -65.33 -16.40 36.91
C ILE A 7 -63.85 -16.12 37.39
N SER A 8 -63.06 -15.04 37.24
CA SER A 8 -63.10 -13.58 36.93
C SER A 8 -61.73 -13.20 36.28
N LEU A 9 -61.14 -12.01 36.44
CA LEU A 9 -61.33 -10.70 35.76
C LEU A 9 -59.89 -10.14 35.55
N PHE A 10 -59.45 -9.55 34.42
CA PHE A 10 -60.09 -9.34 33.12
C PHE A 10 -59.04 -9.19 31.97
N PHE A 11 -59.32 -8.31 31.00
CA PHE A 11 -58.64 -7.99 29.74
C PHE A 11 -57.29 -7.22 29.87
N ALA A 12 -56.42 -7.07 28.85
CA ALA A 12 -56.22 -7.79 27.56
C ALA A 12 -54.98 -7.24 26.80
N SER A 13 -54.49 -7.99 25.79
CA SER A 13 -53.74 -7.56 24.56
C SER A 13 -52.47 -6.67 24.69
N GLY A 14 -51.41 -6.87 23.89
CA GLY A 14 -51.22 -7.77 22.73
C GLY A 14 -49.75 -7.82 22.27
N TRP A 15 -49.49 -8.39 21.08
CA TRP A 15 -48.13 -8.66 20.58
C TRP A 15 -47.35 -7.40 20.13
N ALA A 16 -46.03 -7.40 20.40
CA ALA A 16 -45.00 -7.14 19.38
C ALA A 16 -43.61 -7.60 19.87
N SER A 17 -42.75 -8.06 18.96
CA SER A 17 -41.32 -8.29 19.20
C SER A 17 -40.52 -7.02 18.91
N ALA A 18 -39.60 -6.63 19.80
CA ALA A 18 -38.59 -5.62 19.53
C ALA A 18 -37.27 -6.00 20.23
N ALA A 19 -36.16 -5.92 19.51
CA ALA A 19 -34.82 -6.05 20.09
C ALA A 19 -34.35 -4.69 20.63
N CYS A 20 -33.57 -4.71 21.71
CA CYS A 20 -32.86 -3.51 22.15
C CYS A 20 -31.68 -3.22 21.20
N GLN A 21 -31.85 -2.26 20.31
CA GLN A 21 -30.72 -1.55 19.69
C GLN A 21 -30.54 -0.18 20.35
N ASP A 22 -29.28 0.12 20.65
CA ASP A 22 -28.59 1.41 20.55
C ASP A 22 -29.41 2.71 20.57
N LYS A 23 -29.13 3.55 21.57
CA LYS A 23 -29.07 5.02 21.42
C LYS A 23 -28.37 5.71 22.58
N PHE A 24 -27.04 5.85 22.47
CA PHE A 24 -26.27 6.86 23.21
C PHE A 24 -25.59 7.81 22.22
N VAL A 25 -26.21 8.98 22.00
CA VAL A 25 -25.60 10.10 21.26
C VAL A 25 -25.95 11.40 21.97
N TRP A 26 -24.94 12.11 22.48
CA TRP A 26 -25.11 13.46 23.00
C TRP A 26 -25.04 14.49 21.85
N ARG A 27 -26.20 15.00 21.41
CA ARG A 27 -26.32 16.29 20.72
C ARG A 27 -27.54 17.04 21.24
N SER A 28 -27.35 18.32 21.57
CA SER A 28 -28.35 19.16 22.22
C SER A 28 -28.88 20.27 21.30
N THR A 29 -30.17 20.23 20.98
CA THR A 29 -30.99 21.41 20.65
C THR A 29 -32.46 21.06 20.93
N PRO A 30 -33.30 22.02 21.36
CA PRO A 30 -34.54 21.68 22.04
C PRO A 30 -35.73 21.44 21.08
N THR A 31 -36.45 20.35 21.30
CA THR A 31 -37.87 20.22 20.92
C THR A 31 -38.65 19.61 22.07
N SER A 32 -39.90 20.03 22.27
CA SER A 32 -40.69 19.71 23.46
C SER A 32 -41.39 18.36 23.36
N GLY A 33 -41.09 17.45 24.29
CA GLY A 33 -41.79 16.17 24.44
C GLY A 33 -41.42 15.49 25.77
N SER A 34 -42.39 15.42 26.69
CA SER A 34 -42.22 14.81 28.00
C SER A 34 -42.46 13.30 27.97
N GLN A 35 -41.45 12.49 28.35
CA GLN A 35 -41.66 11.11 28.77
C GLN A 35 -40.81 10.81 30.02
N SER A 36 -41.42 10.15 31.00
CA SER A 36 -40.83 9.86 32.31
C SER A 36 -40.37 8.40 32.39
N CYS A 37 -39.10 8.16 32.70
CA CYS A 37 -38.62 6.81 33.04
C CYS A 37 -39.02 6.42 34.46
N ALA A 38 -39.39 5.14 34.64
CA ALA A 38 -39.78 4.58 35.93
C ALA A 38 -38.58 4.20 36.81
N SER A 39 -38.85 3.91 38.09
CA SER A 39 -37.85 3.76 39.14
C SER A 39 -36.93 2.53 39.01
N GLY A 40 -35.62 2.78 38.96
CA GLY A 40 -34.57 1.82 39.29
C GLY A 40 -33.53 2.48 40.20
N GLN A 41 -33.13 1.82 41.28
CA GLN A 41 -32.20 2.39 42.27
C GLN A 41 -30.74 2.04 41.94
N CYS A 42 -29.91 3.05 41.69
CA CYS A 42 -28.46 2.94 41.78
C CYS A 42 -27.99 3.62 43.08
N SER A 43 -27.00 3.06 43.76
CA SER A 43 -26.44 3.64 45.00
C SER A 43 -24.96 3.93 44.83
N VAL A 44 -24.57 5.21 44.86
CA VAL A 44 -23.17 5.62 44.86
C VAL A 44 -22.57 5.40 46.24
N LYS A 45 -21.40 4.76 46.32
CA LYS A 45 -20.62 4.67 47.56
C LYS A 45 -19.20 5.21 47.34
N ALA A 46 -18.91 6.35 47.94
CA ALA A 46 -17.53 6.82 48.04
C ALA A 46 -16.73 5.89 48.95
N LYS A 47 -15.58 5.40 48.48
CA LYS A 47 -14.75 4.43 49.20
C LYS A 47 -13.27 4.83 49.13
N SER A 48 -12.83 5.49 50.19
CA SER A 48 -11.50 6.09 50.38
C SER A 48 -11.24 7.35 49.55
N VAL A 49 -10.56 8.32 50.17
CA VAL A 49 -9.99 9.50 49.51
C VAL A 49 -8.47 9.32 49.51
N TYR A 50 -7.83 9.50 48.35
CA TYR A 50 -6.37 9.46 48.22
C TYR A 50 -5.85 10.85 47.85
N ASN A 51 -5.07 11.45 48.74
CA ASN A 51 -4.36 12.69 48.44
C ASN A 51 -2.95 12.34 47.94
N LEU A 52 -2.59 12.75 46.72
CA LEU A 52 -1.36 12.37 46.03
C LEU A 52 -0.48 13.58 45.72
N VAL A 53 -0.11 14.31 46.77
CA VAL A 53 1.06 15.20 46.80
C VAL A 53 1.87 14.81 48.03
N GLY A 54 3.15 14.52 47.84
CA GLY A 54 4.00 14.04 48.92
C GLY A 54 4.63 15.17 49.71
N ASP A 55 4.38 15.21 51.02
CA ASP A 55 5.43 15.50 51.99
C ASP A 55 5.14 14.80 53.34
N SER A 56 6.11 14.74 54.24
CA SER A 56 6.11 13.76 55.34
C SER A 56 5.31 14.15 56.59
N ALA A 57 4.18 13.48 56.85
CA ALA A 57 3.64 13.24 58.19
C ALA A 57 2.67 12.03 58.20
N CYS A 58 2.68 11.23 59.27
CA CYS A 58 1.64 10.26 59.58
C CYS A 58 0.96 10.67 60.89
N GLU A 59 -0.35 10.90 60.87
CA GLU A 59 -1.17 10.89 62.09
C GLU A 59 -2.61 10.45 61.78
N SER A 60 -3.33 9.97 62.80
CA SER A 60 -4.52 9.13 62.63
C SER A 60 -5.85 9.89 62.67
N VAL A 61 -6.70 9.68 61.67
CA VAL A 61 -8.09 10.18 61.66
C VAL A 61 -9.08 9.02 61.71
N GLY A 62 -9.18 8.38 62.88
CA GLY A 62 -10.13 7.28 63.13
C GLY A 62 -11.56 7.74 63.44
N GLU A 63 -11.75 8.98 63.88
CA GLU A 63 -12.97 9.43 64.59
C GLU A 63 -13.78 10.51 63.85
N VAL A 64 -14.07 10.31 62.56
CA VAL A 64 -15.03 11.16 61.80
C VAL A 64 -16.17 10.34 61.17
N MET A 65 -16.01 9.02 61.04
CA MET A 65 -16.93 8.15 60.28
C MET A 65 -18.17 7.65 61.06
N SER A 66 -18.33 7.98 62.35
CA SER A 66 -19.41 7.45 63.20
C SER A 66 -20.66 8.34 63.32
N GLN A 67 -20.55 9.66 63.08
CA GLN A 67 -21.66 10.62 63.34
C GLN A 67 -22.39 11.14 62.09
N ARG A 68 -21.91 10.91 60.86
CA ARG A 68 -22.55 11.42 59.62
C ARG A 68 -23.33 10.40 58.79
N SER A 69 -23.42 9.14 59.23
CA SER A 69 -24.26 8.12 58.56
C SER A 69 -25.77 8.32 58.76
N ALA A 70 -26.19 9.10 59.78
CA ALA A 70 -27.60 9.26 60.16
C ALA A 70 -28.37 10.31 59.34
N GLN A 71 -27.70 11.32 58.78
CA GLN A 71 -28.37 12.48 58.17
C GLN A 71 -28.72 12.32 56.67
N LEU A 72 -28.25 11.26 56.02
CA LEU A 72 -28.32 11.08 54.55
C LEU A 72 -29.51 10.19 54.10
N SER A 73 -30.52 10.05 54.95
CA SER A 73 -31.64 9.10 54.77
C SER A 73 -33.04 9.74 54.64
N GLN A 74 -33.17 11.08 54.62
CA GLN A 74 -34.50 11.73 54.60
C GLN A 74 -34.74 12.80 53.51
N ASP A 75 -33.73 13.56 53.06
CA ASP A 75 -33.97 14.73 52.18
C ASP A 75 -34.03 14.45 50.65
N CYS A 76 -34.45 13.25 50.25
CA CYS A 76 -34.80 12.94 48.85
C CYS A 76 -36.23 13.43 48.49
N ALA A 77 -36.61 14.65 48.91
CA ALA A 77 -38.01 15.11 48.83
C ALA A 77 -38.23 16.64 48.70
N ARG A 78 -37.43 17.37 47.89
CA ARG A 78 -37.86 18.70 47.40
C ARG A 78 -37.17 19.15 46.10
N VAL A 79 -37.93 19.89 45.29
CA VAL A 79 -37.45 20.55 44.07
C VAL A 79 -36.80 21.89 44.45
N GLY A 80 -35.59 22.14 43.94
CA GLY A 80 -34.91 23.44 44.05
C GLY A 80 -34.22 23.68 45.39
N GLY A 81 -32.95 23.32 45.47
CA GLY A 81 -32.04 23.67 46.57
C GLY A 81 -30.59 23.56 46.13
N SER A 82 -29.74 24.48 46.58
CA SER A 82 -28.30 24.46 46.31
C SER A 82 -27.60 23.39 47.15
N LEU A 83 -26.63 22.68 46.56
CA LEU A 83 -25.59 22.01 47.36
C LEU A 83 -24.82 23.10 48.12
N GLY A 84 -24.74 22.96 49.44
CA GLY A 84 -24.02 23.90 50.30
C GLY A 84 -22.52 23.60 50.34
N ASP A 85 -21.74 24.58 49.87
CA ASP A 85 -20.39 24.97 50.30
C ASP A 85 -19.48 23.84 50.84
N ILE A 86 -18.63 23.28 49.98
CA ILE A 86 -17.45 22.49 50.39
C ILE A 86 -16.21 23.39 50.28
N VAL A 87 -16.16 24.43 51.11
CA VAL A 87 -15.03 25.37 51.15
C VAL A 87 -13.83 24.72 51.86
N THR A 88 -12.90 24.16 51.08
CA THR A 88 -11.52 23.95 51.53
C THR A 88 -10.71 25.21 51.23
N SER A 89 -10.36 25.99 52.25
CA SER A 89 -9.69 27.30 52.14
C SER A 89 -8.21 27.26 51.71
N THR A 90 -7.76 26.14 51.14
CA THR A 90 -6.45 25.95 50.53
C THR A 90 -6.63 25.40 49.12
N GLY A 91 -6.01 26.02 48.12
CA GLY A 91 -6.23 25.75 46.68
C GLY A 91 -5.62 24.44 46.18
N THR A 92 -6.07 23.31 46.73
CA THR A 92 -5.51 21.97 46.47
C THR A 92 -6.43 21.20 45.52
N ILE A 93 -5.89 20.67 44.42
CA ILE A 93 -6.67 19.92 43.40
C ILE A 93 -6.89 18.47 43.86
N GLY A 94 -8.14 18.11 44.15
CA GLY A 94 -8.54 16.75 44.52
C GLY A 94 -9.10 15.94 43.35
N TRP A 95 -8.83 14.63 43.36
CA TRP A 95 -9.43 13.63 42.49
C TRP A 95 -10.38 12.73 43.29
N TYR A 96 -11.59 12.53 42.79
CA TYR A 96 -12.61 11.72 43.45
C TYR A 96 -12.93 10.48 42.63
N VAL A 97 -13.00 9.33 43.31
CA VAL A 97 -13.34 8.02 42.75
C VAL A 97 -14.69 7.59 43.31
N PHE A 98 -15.66 7.39 42.42
CA PHE A 98 -16.98 6.89 42.79
C PHE A 98 -17.20 5.49 42.21
N ASP A 99 -17.59 4.56 43.09
CA ASP A 99 -18.04 3.19 42.75
C ASP A 99 -19.58 3.24 42.58
N ILE A 100 -20.06 3.01 41.35
CA ILE A 100 -21.48 3.09 41.00
C ILE A 100 -22.01 1.69 40.75
N GLN A 101 -22.76 1.16 41.72
CA GLN A 101 -23.45 -0.12 41.58
C GLN A 101 -24.92 0.11 41.22
N CYS A 102 -25.26 -0.23 39.98
CA CYS A 102 -26.63 -0.38 39.49
C CYS A 102 -26.91 -1.89 39.37
N ASN A 103 -27.69 -2.45 40.30
CA ASN A 103 -27.94 -3.90 40.46
C ASN A 103 -26.72 -4.80 40.81
N LYS A 104 -27.02 -5.94 41.43
CA LYS A 104 -26.06 -6.85 42.09
C LYS A 104 -25.30 -7.82 41.16
N LYS A 105 -25.14 -7.51 39.86
CA LYS A 105 -24.52 -8.43 38.90
C LYS A 105 -23.50 -7.82 37.95
N ASP A 106 -23.53 -6.52 37.76
CA ASP A 106 -22.62 -5.84 36.83
C ASP A 106 -21.30 -5.47 37.54
N PRO A 107 -20.16 -5.43 36.82
CA PRO A 107 -18.89 -4.99 37.40
C PRO A 107 -18.98 -3.52 37.85
N PRO A 108 -18.18 -3.10 38.86
CA PRO A 108 -18.25 -1.73 39.37
C PRO A 108 -17.73 -0.72 38.35
N ASP A 109 -18.61 0.17 37.88
CA ASP A 109 -18.22 1.32 37.06
C ASP A 109 -17.51 2.36 37.94
N VAL A 110 -16.28 2.71 37.55
CA VAL A 110 -15.40 3.61 38.29
C VAL A 110 -15.43 5.00 37.67
N LEU A 111 -16.17 5.92 38.28
CA LEU A 111 -16.31 7.29 37.79
C LEU A 111 -15.27 8.21 38.47
N LEU A 112 -14.35 8.74 37.66
CA LEU A 112 -13.34 9.72 38.08
C LEU A 112 -13.85 11.15 37.83
N MET A 113 -13.82 12.00 38.86
CA MET A 113 -14.22 13.41 38.78
C MET A 113 -13.10 14.35 39.24
N ARG A 114 -12.96 15.47 38.54
CA ARG A 114 -12.06 16.58 38.89
C ARG A 114 -12.88 17.71 39.52
N VAL A 115 -12.46 18.19 40.68
CA VAL A 115 -12.96 19.44 41.27
C VAL A 115 -11.99 20.56 40.94
N THR A 116 -12.52 21.70 40.49
CA THR A 116 -11.82 22.98 40.38
C THR A 116 -12.35 23.94 41.45
N GLY A 117 -11.53 24.89 41.91
CA GLY A 117 -11.77 25.74 43.09
C GLY A 117 -12.91 26.77 43.02
N GLU A 118 -13.95 26.51 42.22
CA GLU A 118 -15.19 27.28 42.08
C GLU A 118 -16.40 26.32 42.03
N ASP A 119 -16.60 25.50 43.09
CA ASP A 119 -17.80 24.69 43.41
C ASP A 119 -18.54 23.97 42.25
N ARG A 120 -17.82 23.53 41.21
CA ARG A 120 -18.40 22.88 40.02
C ARG A 120 -17.58 21.67 39.56
N ILE A 121 -18.30 20.70 39.01
CA ILE A 121 -17.78 19.42 38.53
C ILE A 121 -18.06 19.33 37.03
N CYS A 122 -17.04 19.03 36.22
CA CYS A 122 -17.19 18.71 34.80
C CYS A 122 -16.83 17.24 34.51
N PRO A 123 -17.41 16.62 33.47
CA PRO A 123 -17.03 15.27 33.03
C PRO A 123 -15.57 15.19 32.54
N ILE A 124 -15.05 13.97 32.47
CA ILE A 124 -13.73 13.66 31.90
C ILE A 124 -13.66 14.22 30.46
N GLY A 125 -12.62 15.02 30.18
CA GLY A 125 -12.43 15.68 28.88
C GLY A 125 -13.09 17.05 28.74
N PHE A 126 -13.74 17.58 29.78
CA PHE A 126 -14.42 18.88 29.76
C PHE A 126 -13.80 19.87 30.78
N GLY A 127 -13.89 21.16 30.47
CA GLY A 127 -13.46 22.27 31.32
C GLY A 127 -14.49 23.41 31.34
N LEU A 128 -14.36 24.34 32.29
CA LEU A 128 -15.27 25.47 32.40
C LEU A 128 -14.88 26.58 31.41
N ASP A 129 -15.84 27.02 30.60
CA ASP A 129 -15.71 28.23 29.79
C ASP A 129 -16.32 29.42 30.54
N GLN A 130 -15.52 30.45 30.85
CA GLN A 130 -15.98 31.68 31.51
C GLN A 130 -16.24 32.84 30.53
N SER A 131 -15.98 32.68 29.22
CA SER A 131 -15.94 33.78 28.23
C SER A 131 -17.27 34.49 27.94
N SER A 132 -18.39 33.98 28.47
CA SER A 132 -19.74 34.49 28.24
C SER A 132 -20.50 34.87 29.52
N GLY A 133 -19.85 34.83 30.69
CA GLY A 133 -20.51 35.05 31.98
C GLY A 133 -21.43 33.89 32.43
N SER A 134 -21.46 32.77 31.71
CA SER A 134 -22.16 31.54 32.10
C SER A 134 -21.19 30.37 32.08
N SER A 135 -20.79 29.90 33.27
CA SER A 135 -19.79 28.84 33.45
C SER A 135 -20.36 27.45 33.13
N VAL A 136 -20.32 27.10 31.84
CA VAL A 136 -20.76 25.83 31.25
C VAL A 136 -19.56 24.91 31.01
N CYS A 137 -19.72 23.61 31.28
CA CYS A 137 -18.70 22.60 30.93
C CYS A 137 -18.65 22.41 29.40
N LYS A 138 -17.50 22.72 28.80
CA LYS A 138 -17.22 22.67 27.36
C LYS A 138 -16.10 21.66 27.11
N SER A 139 -16.11 20.98 25.97
CA SER A 139 -15.04 20.01 25.63
C SER A 139 -13.68 20.73 25.62
N LEU A 140 -12.67 20.16 26.27
CA LEU A 140 -11.29 20.69 26.28
C LEU A 140 -10.68 20.69 24.87
N CYS A 141 -11.14 19.79 24.01
CA CYS A 141 -10.68 19.65 22.63
C CYS A 141 -11.79 20.07 21.66
N SER A 142 -11.45 20.83 20.62
CA SER A 142 -12.39 21.23 19.56
C SER A 142 -12.92 20.02 18.78
N MET A 143 -14.20 20.05 18.37
CA MET A 143 -14.74 19.01 17.47
C MET A 143 -14.01 19.06 16.13
N GLY A 144 -13.45 17.92 15.73
CA GLY A 144 -12.62 17.77 14.53
C GLY A 144 -11.22 17.26 14.89
N GLN A 145 -10.87 16.11 14.28
CA GLN A 145 -9.63 15.35 14.50
C GLN A 145 -9.49 14.68 15.88
N ARG A 146 -8.56 13.73 15.95
CA ARG A 146 -8.41 12.73 17.01
C ARG A 146 -7.59 13.26 18.19
N TRP A 147 -8.27 13.54 19.31
CA TRP A 147 -7.63 14.03 20.53
C TRP A 147 -7.87 13.10 21.72
N VAL A 148 -6.84 12.88 22.54
CA VAL A 148 -6.91 12.21 23.85
C VAL A 148 -6.76 13.25 24.94
N GLY A 149 -7.66 13.28 25.91
CA GLY A 149 -7.49 14.10 27.11
C GLY A 149 -6.60 13.39 28.13
N ASP A 150 -5.40 13.93 28.40
CA ASP A 150 -4.56 13.42 29.48
C ASP A 150 -5.17 13.79 30.83
N LEU A 151 -5.57 12.77 31.58
CA LEU A 151 -6.20 12.89 32.88
C LEU A 151 -5.33 13.63 33.91
N ARG A 152 -4.00 13.58 33.80
CA ARG A 152 -3.08 14.17 34.79
C ARG A 152 -2.81 15.65 34.53
N SER A 153 -2.66 16.06 33.27
CA SER A 153 -2.37 17.46 32.90
C SER A 153 -3.59 18.27 32.47
N GLY A 154 -4.70 17.62 32.08
CA GLY A 154 -5.89 18.28 31.52
C GLY A 154 -5.67 18.86 30.12
N GLN A 155 -4.73 18.31 29.34
CA GLN A 155 -4.37 18.78 27.99
C GLN A 155 -4.77 17.77 26.91
N CYS A 156 -5.06 18.26 25.69
CA CYS A 156 -5.38 17.44 24.52
C CYS A 156 -4.11 16.98 23.80
N TYR A 157 -4.02 15.68 23.48
CA TYR A 157 -2.92 15.04 22.78
C TYR A 157 -3.41 14.49 21.43
N GLY A 158 -2.70 14.73 20.33
CA GLY A 158 -3.08 14.25 19.00
C GLY A 158 -2.70 12.79 18.78
N VAL A 159 -3.63 11.96 18.28
CA VAL A 159 -3.37 10.52 17.98
C VAL A 159 -2.73 10.35 16.60
N LYS A 160 -1.66 9.54 16.51
CA LYS A 160 -0.91 9.31 15.26
C LYS A 160 -0.60 7.82 15.07
N ASP A 161 -1.19 7.24 14.02
CA ASP A 161 -0.99 5.85 13.68
C ASP A 161 0.34 5.64 12.93
N THR A 162 1.16 4.71 13.39
CA THR A 162 2.32 4.15 12.70
C THR A 162 2.03 2.69 12.36
N ASP A 163 2.55 2.18 11.24
CA ASP A 163 2.33 0.78 10.86
C ASP A 163 3.62 0.17 10.31
N SER A 164 3.85 -1.09 10.68
CA SER A 164 5.03 -1.86 10.29
C SER A 164 4.63 -2.82 9.16
N ASP A 165 4.77 -2.35 7.91
CA ASP A 165 4.37 -3.12 6.73
C ASP A 165 5.03 -4.52 6.72
N PRO A 166 4.23 -5.61 6.70
CA PRO A 166 4.76 -6.97 6.58
C PRO A 166 5.41 -7.19 5.21
N ASP A 167 5.99 -8.37 4.99
CA ASP A 167 6.55 -8.75 3.70
C ASP A 167 5.58 -8.45 2.54
N ARG A 168 6.11 -7.90 1.45
CA ARG A 168 5.34 -7.67 0.20
C ARG A 168 5.35 -8.90 -0.72
N CYS A 169 6.11 -9.92 -0.34
CA CYS A 169 6.40 -11.13 -1.10
C CYS A 169 5.49 -12.32 -0.74
N ASP A 170 4.51 -12.13 0.15
CA ASP A 170 3.58 -13.15 0.67
C ASP A 170 2.21 -13.18 -0.03
N SER A 171 2.07 -12.37 -1.07
CA SER A 171 0.87 -12.27 -1.89
C SER A 171 0.53 -13.61 -2.54
N SER A 172 -0.74 -14.00 -2.39
CA SER A 172 -1.34 -15.20 -2.98
C SER A 172 -2.64 -14.83 -3.69
N GLY A 173 -2.82 -15.32 -4.93
CA GLY A 173 -3.95 -14.94 -5.79
C GLY A 173 -4.02 -13.45 -6.13
N ASN A 174 -5.23 -12.97 -6.41
CA ASN A 174 -5.51 -11.54 -6.59
C ASN A 174 -5.60 -10.88 -5.19
N PRO A 175 -4.58 -10.13 -4.75
CA PRO A 175 -3.73 -10.67 -3.69
C PRO A 175 -4.33 -10.59 -2.29
N ILE A 176 -4.25 -11.72 -1.58
CA ILE A 176 -4.28 -11.75 -0.11
C ILE A 176 -2.84 -11.95 0.38
N ARG A 177 -2.41 -11.18 1.38
CA ARG A 177 -1.13 -11.35 2.07
C ARG A 177 -1.23 -12.51 3.08
N ALA A 178 -0.58 -13.64 2.80
CA ALA A 178 -0.73 -14.86 3.59
C ALA A 178 -0.28 -14.73 5.06
N LEU A 179 0.65 -13.84 5.39
CA LEU A 179 1.16 -13.65 6.76
C LEU A 179 0.29 -12.75 7.63
N THR A 180 -0.62 -11.95 7.05
CA THR A 180 -1.51 -11.05 7.81
C THR A 180 -3.00 -11.23 7.52
N GLY A 181 -3.38 -12.08 6.56
CA GLY A 181 -4.77 -12.25 6.16
C GLY A 181 -5.36 -11.01 5.49
N THR A 182 -4.51 -10.11 5.01
CA THR A 182 -4.89 -8.81 4.44
C THR A 182 -5.31 -8.98 2.98
N LYS A 183 -6.54 -8.59 2.62
CA LYS A 183 -6.95 -8.47 1.21
C LYS A 183 -6.46 -7.14 0.66
N VAL A 184 -5.73 -7.22 -0.46
CA VAL A 184 -5.33 -6.08 -1.28
C VAL A 184 -6.03 -6.17 -2.64
N GLN A 185 -6.59 -5.06 -3.16
CA GLN A 185 -7.08 -4.99 -4.53
C GLN A 185 -6.53 -3.76 -5.25
N PRO A 186 -5.47 -3.89 -6.07
CA PRO A 186 -5.08 -2.84 -7.00
C PRO A 186 -6.08 -2.76 -8.17
N VAL A 187 -6.30 -1.55 -8.66
CA VAL A 187 -7.10 -1.20 -9.84
C VAL A 187 -6.28 -0.18 -10.64
N SER A 188 -5.85 -0.56 -11.84
CA SER A 188 -5.21 0.36 -12.77
C SER A 188 -6.26 1.26 -13.43
N LEU A 189 -6.01 2.56 -13.47
CA LEU A 189 -6.90 3.52 -14.11
C LEU A 189 -6.61 3.70 -15.60
N GLY A 190 -5.50 3.16 -16.12
CA GLY A 190 -5.12 3.29 -17.54
C GLY A 190 -4.60 4.68 -17.93
N VAL A 191 -4.34 5.55 -16.94
CA VAL A 191 -3.68 6.84 -17.11
C VAL A 191 -2.29 6.77 -16.46
N ALA A 192 -1.29 7.33 -17.13
CA ALA A 192 0.08 7.43 -16.63
C ALA A 192 0.66 8.80 -16.99
N LEU A 193 1.61 9.26 -16.18
CA LEU A 193 2.40 10.47 -16.42
C LEU A 193 3.88 10.12 -16.18
N GLY A 194 4.55 9.68 -17.26
CA GLY A 194 5.90 9.11 -17.20
C GLY A 194 5.98 7.91 -16.25
N TYR A 195 6.75 8.04 -15.17
CA TYR A 195 6.92 6.99 -14.15
C TYR A 195 5.76 6.87 -13.15
N LEU A 196 4.76 7.76 -13.19
CA LEU A 196 3.60 7.71 -12.30
C LEU A 196 2.40 7.06 -12.99
N ASP A 197 2.17 5.77 -12.71
CA ASP A 197 0.90 5.11 -13.01
C ASP A 197 -0.20 5.57 -12.04
N PHE A 198 -1.38 5.93 -12.57
CA PHE A 198 -2.55 6.26 -11.77
C PHE A 198 -3.30 4.96 -11.41
N LYS A 199 -3.29 4.62 -10.12
CA LYS A 199 -3.83 3.39 -9.55
C LYS A 199 -4.61 3.69 -8.28
N LEU A 200 -5.67 2.91 -8.03
CA LEU A 200 -6.31 2.80 -6.73
C LEU A 200 -5.97 1.45 -6.09
N THR A 201 -5.82 1.40 -4.78
CA THR A 201 -5.53 0.19 -4.01
C THR A 201 -6.45 0.10 -2.80
N TYR A 202 -7.30 -0.93 -2.75
CA TYR A 202 -7.99 -1.35 -1.53
C TYR A 202 -7.00 -2.14 -0.64
N ASP A 203 -6.96 -1.90 0.66
CA ASP A 203 -6.10 -2.64 1.60
C ASP A 203 -6.75 -2.80 3.00
N THR A 204 -7.08 -4.03 3.41
CA THR A 204 -7.68 -4.30 4.73
C THR A 204 -6.71 -4.20 5.91
N ALA A 205 -5.39 -4.14 5.70
CA ALA A 205 -4.45 -3.77 6.76
C ALA A 205 -4.70 -2.34 7.24
N ARG A 206 -5.37 -1.50 6.45
CA ARG A 206 -5.75 -0.13 6.81
C ARG A 206 -7.14 -0.01 7.45
N SER A 207 -7.80 -1.13 7.77
CA SER A 207 -9.03 -1.13 8.57
C SER A 207 -8.77 -0.57 9.97
N PRO A 208 -9.44 0.54 10.36
CA PRO A 208 -9.32 1.07 11.71
C PRO A 208 -9.91 0.09 12.74
N TRP A 209 -11.03 -0.57 12.42
CA TRP A 209 -11.74 -1.53 13.29
C TRP A 209 -11.04 -2.91 13.43
N GLY A 210 -9.72 -2.93 13.25
CA GLY A 210 -8.93 -4.16 13.11
C GLY A 210 -9.41 -4.99 11.91
N LEU A 211 -9.01 -6.26 11.85
CA LEU A 211 -9.58 -7.16 10.84
C LEU A 211 -11.03 -7.53 11.17
N SER A 212 -11.41 -7.64 12.45
CA SER A 212 -12.73 -8.18 12.82
C SER A 212 -13.93 -7.31 12.42
N GLY A 213 -13.79 -5.99 12.33
CA GLY A 213 -14.91 -5.06 12.17
C GLY A 213 -15.81 -4.91 13.42
N ALA A 214 -15.73 -5.86 14.36
CA ALA A 214 -16.55 -5.95 15.56
C ALA A 214 -15.90 -5.31 16.80
N VAL A 215 -14.58 -5.40 16.91
CA VAL A 215 -13.80 -4.92 18.05
C VAL A 215 -12.54 -4.21 17.54
N ALA A 216 -12.17 -3.13 18.21
CA ALA A 216 -10.88 -2.47 18.06
C ALA A 216 -9.70 -3.47 18.08
N PRO A 217 -8.57 -3.17 17.40
CA PRO A 217 -7.32 -3.86 17.66
C PRO A 217 -7.02 -3.87 19.16
N ALA A 218 -6.61 -5.02 19.69
CA ALA A 218 -6.33 -5.14 21.12
C ALA A 218 -5.23 -4.16 21.52
N VAL A 219 -5.55 -3.26 22.46
CA VAL A 219 -4.64 -2.23 22.95
C VAL A 219 -3.71 -2.86 23.99
N ALA A 220 -2.40 -2.64 23.85
CA ALA A 220 -1.40 -3.25 24.74
C ALA A 220 -1.57 -2.81 26.21
N GLU A 221 -1.25 -3.71 27.14
CA GLU A 221 -1.38 -3.46 28.58
C GLU A 221 -0.62 -2.19 29.02
N GLY A 222 -1.33 -1.25 29.66
CA GLY A 222 -0.82 0.09 30.00
C GLY A 222 -1.17 1.22 29.03
N SER A 223 -1.86 0.94 27.91
CA SER A 223 -2.36 1.95 26.96
C SER A 223 -3.64 2.66 27.44
N TYR A 224 -4.03 3.78 26.80
CA TYR A 224 -5.15 4.63 27.29
C TYR A 224 -6.54 4.18 26.80
N GLY A 225 -6.65 3.00 26.18
CA GLY A 225 -7.92 2.40 25.77
C GLY A 225 -8.63 3.14 24.63
N VAL A 226 -7.91 4.00 23.90
CA VAL A 226 -8.51 4.85 22.85
C VAL A 226 -8.83 4.00 21.63
N LEU A 227 -10.12 3.74 21.43
CA LEU A 227 -10.64 3.06 20.25
C LEU A 227 -10.07 3.67 18.95
N PRO A 228 -9.96 2.89 17.86
CA PRO A 228 -9.53 3.37 16.55
C PRO A 228 -10.64 4.19 15.90
N GLY A 229 -10.95 5.35 16.50
CA GLY A 229 -11.81 6.35 15.90
C GLY A 229 -11.26 6.71 14.52
N GLU A 230 -12.13 6.55 13.52
CA GLU A 230 -12.15 7.21 12.21
C GLU A 230 -10.76 7.52 11.64
N SER A 231 -10.34 6.79 10.59
CA SER A 231 -9.19 7.19 9.77
C SER A 231 -9.25 8.71 9.53
N PRO A 232 -8.15 9.46 9.73
CA PRO A 232 -8.18 10.86 9.36
C PRO A 232 -8.46 10.93 7.86
N ALA A 233 -8.97 12.06 7.38
CA ALA A 233 -8.95 12.43 5.97
C ALA A 233 -7.49 12.63 5.52
N ILE A 234 -6.76 11.53 5.43
CA ILE A 234 -5.38 11.47 4.95
C ILE A 234 -5.47 11.69 3.45
N MET A 235 -4.77 12.74 2.98
CA MET A 235 -4.68 13.13 1.58
C MET A 235 -4.48 11.88 0.72
N GLY A 236 -5.49 11.52 -0.08
CA GLY A 236 -5.42 10.41 -1.03
C GLY A 236 -6.31 9.21 -0.81
N GLN A 237 -7.13 9.21 0.24
CA GLN A 237 -8.23 8.25 0.34
C GLN A 237 -9.24 8.46 -0.81
N ALA A 238 -9.57 7.37 -1.48
CA ALA A 238 -10.69 7.22 -2.40
C ALA A 238 -11.77 6.34 -1.73
N GLY A 239 -12.07 6.62 -0.47
CA GLY A 239 -12.94 5.83 0.42
C GLY A 239 -12.17 5.18 1.60
N PRO A 240 -12.85 4.66 2.63
CA PRO A 240 -12.25 4.28 3.93
C PRO A 240 -11.06 3.30 3.89
N LEU A 241 -11.00 2.42 2.88
CA LEU A 241 -9.94 1.43 2.69
C LEU A 241 -9.21 1.57 1.34
N TRP A 242 -9.54 2.59 0.55
CA TRP A 242 -9.07 2.77 -0.81
C TRP A 242 -8.08 3.93 -0.89
N TRP A 243 -6.92 3.70 -1.51
CA TRP A 243 -5.80 4.63 -1.56
C TRP A 243 -5.38 4.90 -2.99
N SER A 244 -4.89 6.11 -3.29
CA SER A 244 -4.49 6.51 -4.64
C SER A 244 -2.98 6.76 -4.76
N SER A 245 -2.37 6.26 -5.86
CA SER A 245 -0.91 6.29 -6.09
C SER A 245 -0.26 7.68 -6.10
N VAL A 246 -1.07 8.73 -6.20
CA VAL A 246 -0.70 10.12 -6.50
C VAL A 246 -0.53 11.00 -5.26
N HIS A 247 -1.16 10.67 -4.14
CA HIS A 247 -1.09 11.50 -2.93
C HIS A 247 0.00 10.96 -1.97
N ARG A 248 0.91 11.84 -1.57
CA ARG A 248 2.15 11.47 -0.84
C ARG A 248 2.57 12.51 0.21
N ASP A 249 1.67 13.41 0.59
CA ASP A 249 1.96 14.52 1.50
C ASP A 249 2.44 14.02 2.88
N LEU A 250 3.45 14.69 3.44
CA LEU A 250 4.07 14.32 4.71
C LEU A 250 3.16 14.62 5.90
N ILE A 251 3.09 13.70 6.85
CA ILE A 251 2.29 13.84 8.08
C ILE A 251 3.24 14.05 9.26
N PHE A 252 3.19 15.22 9.89
CA PHE A 252 4.14 15.64 10.92
C PHE A 252 3.76 15.23 12.36
N GLY A 253 4.76 14.76 13.09
CA GLY A 253 4.70 14.12 14.40
C GLY A 253 4.68 15.01 15.65
N GLY A 254 4.09 16.21 15.61
CA GLY A 254 3.91 17.06 16.81
C GLY A 254 3.81 18.54 16.46
N THR A 255 3.67 19.40 17.47
CA THR A 255 3.88 20.85 17.32
C THR A 255 5.32 21.17 16.93
N TYR A 256 6.29 20.38 17.40
CA TYR A 256 7.70 20.56 17.07
C TYR A 256 8.12 19.89 15.76
N ALA A 257 7.27 19.14 15.06
CA ALA A 257 7.73 18.30 13.95
C ALA A 257 8.01 19.04 12.61
N GLN A 258 7.87 20.37 12.57
CA GLN A 258 8.50 21.20 11.53
C GLN A 258 9.93 21.67 11.92
N SER A 259 10.35 21.41 13.16
CA SER A 259 11.75 21.56 13.59
C SER A 259 12.64 20.59 12.83
N PRO A 260 13.84 21.00 12.37
CA PRO A 260 14.82 20.08 11.83
C PRO A 260 15.40 19.11 12.88
N GLN A 261 15.14 19.34 14.18
CA GLN A 261 15.85 18.70 15.30
C GLN A 261 14.96 17.89 16.27
N SER A 262 13.68 17.64 15.96
CA SER A 262 12.84 16.76 16.79
C SER A 262 11.58 16.25 16.08
N GLY A 263 11.03 15.14 16.58
CA GLY A 263 9.75 14.59 16.15
C GLY A 263 9.87 13.36 15.27
N THR A 264 8.85 13.16 14.43
CA THR A 264 8.65 12.00 13.57
C THR A 264 7.82 12.41 12.35
N ILE A 265 8.00 11.75 11.21
CA ILE A 265 7.33 12.02 9.94
C ILE A 265 6.78 10.70 9.39
N LEU A 266 5.50 10.69 8.99
CA LEU A 266 4.93 9.60 8.22
C LEU A 266 4.93 10.01 6.74
N TRP A 267 5.42 9.12 5.87
CA TRP A 267 5.41 9.31 4.43
C TRP A 267 4.47 8.30 3.75
N PRO A 268 3.37 8.72 3.09
CA PRO A 268 2.52 7.82 2.32
C PRO A 268 3.21 7.35 1.03
N LYS A 269 3.28 6.03 0.83
CA LYS A 269 3.86 5.40 -0.36
C LYS A 269 2.86 5.31 -1.54
N GLY A 270 1.64 5.85 -1.37
CA GLY A 270 0.58 5.93 -2.40
C GLY A 270 -0.14 4.61 -2.72
N ASP A 271 0.36 3.48 -2.24
CA ASP A 271 -0.28 2.16 -2.29
C ASP A 271 -1.16 1.89 -1.07
N GLY A 272 -1.33 2.88 -0.19
CA GLY A 272 -2.00 2.79 1.10
C GLY A 272 -1.07 2.48 2.28
N THR A 273 0.19 2.17 2.02
CA THR A 273 1.22 1.99 3.07
C THR A 273 2.00 3.28 3.34
N PHE A 274 2.75 3.27 4.44
CA PHE A 274 3.56 4.40 4.89
C PHE A 274 4.97 3.94 5.21
N ALA A 275 5.93 4.86 5.25
CA ALA A 275 7.18 4.70 5.98
C ALA A 275 7.22 5.67 7.16
N THR A 276 7.79 5.24 8.28
CA THR A 276 7.93 6.08 9.49
C THR A 276 9.37 6.56 9.64
N ALA A 277 9.60 7.87 9.65
CA ALA A 277 10.91 8.48 9.91
C ALA A 277 10.97 9.14 11.28
N THR A 278 12.03 8.89 12.05
CA THR A 278 12.28 9.43 13.40
C THR A 278 13.54 10.26 13.44
N PHE A 279 13.59 11.30 14.28
CA PHE A 279 14.82 12.01 14.59
C PHE A 279 15.56 11.39 15.78
N SER A 280 16.84 11.06 15.62
CA SER A 280 17.71 10.61 16.71
C SER A 280 19.17 10.98 16.45
N ASN A 281 19.95 11.23 17.50
CA ASN A 281 21.40 11.51 17.42
C ASN A 281 21.82 12.59 16.40
N GLY A 282 20.97 13.59 16.16
CA GLY A 282 21.24 14.65 15.18
C GLY A 282 20.85 14.32 13.73
N GLN A 283 20.21 13.18 13.45
CA GLN A 283 19.87 12.69 12.12
C GLN A 283 18.41 12.25 12.01
N TRP A 284 17.83 12.36 10.82
CA TRP A 284 16.56 11.74 10.46
C TRP A 284 16.81 10.38 9.79
N SER A 285 16.10 9.34 10.22
CA SER A 285 16.19 7.99 9.65
C SER A 285 14.82 7.33 9.57
N PHE A 286 14.60 6.48 8.57
CA PHE A 286 13.41 5.62 8.51
C PHE A 286 13.56 4.38 9.41
N LEU A 287 12.46 3.97 10.03
CA LEU A 287 12.33 2.71 10.78
C LEU A 287 12.07 1.51 9.85
N ASP A 288 11.58 1.77 8.64
CA ASP A 288 11.39 0.79 7.57
C ASP A 288 12.74 0.28 7.04
N PHE A 289 12.85 -1.02 6.80
CA PHE A 289 13.99 -1.61 6.05
C PHE A 289 13.91 -1.36 4.52
N GLU A 290 12.90 -0.63 4.05
CA GLU A 290 12.95 -0.02 2.72
C GLU A 290 14.03 1.06 2.70
N ARG A 291 14.91 0.99 1.69
CA ARG A 291 16.15 1.79 1.58
C ARG A 291 15.85 3.24 1.18
N LEU A 292 15.15 3.93 2.07
CA LEU A 292 14.71 5.32 1.97
C LEU A 292 15.65 6.22 2.78
N LEU A 293 15.98 7.39 2.27
CA LEU A 293 16.63 8.47 3.01
C LEU A 293 15.67 9.65 3.16
N ILE A 294 15.80 10.40 4.25
CA ILE A 294 15.04 11.64 4.49
C ILE A 294 15.99 12.75 4.92
N ALA A 295 15.77 13.96 4.40
CA ALA A 295 16.53 15.15 4.75
C ALA A 295 15.64 16.39 4.79
N LYS A 296 15.94 17.32 5.69
CA LYS A 296 15.44 18.69 5.61
C LYS A 296 16.19 19.39 4.47
N ALA A 297 15.45 20.06 3.59
CA ALA A 297 15.98 21.01 2.61
C ALA A 297 15.66 22.44 3.07
N GLU A 298 16.24 23.47 2.45
CA GLU A 298 15.95 24.87 2.79
C GLU A 298 14.45 25.16 2.70
N ASP A 299 13.88 24.87 1.53
CA ASP A 299 12.47 25.11 1.15
C ASP A 299 11.44 24.10 1.71
N GLY A 300 11.88 23.07 2.43
CA GLY A 300 11.00 21.99 2.87
C GLY A 300 11.71 20.67 3.17
N TRP A 301 11.27 19.57 2.57
CA TRP A 301 11.81 18.23 2.86
C TRP A 301 12.10 17.45 1.58
N ARG A 302 13.03 16.50 1.67
CA ARG A 302 13.35 15.54 0.61
C ARG A 302 13.28 14.11 1.17
N ILE A 303 12.61 13.22 0.45
CA ILE A 303 12.69 11.77 0.65
C ILE A 303 13.27 11.15 -0.61
N THR A 304 14.26 10.27 -0.47
CA THR A 304 14.92 9.58 -1.59
C THR A 304 14.77 8.07 -1.46
N ASP A 305 14.12 7.44 -2.44
CA ASP A 305 14.14 6.00 -2.64
C ASP A 305 15.34 5.62 -3.51
N LEU A 306 16.34 5.02 -2.88
CA LEU A 306 17.57 4.60 -3.53
C LEU A 306 17.33 3.42 -4.50
N GLN A 307 16.22 2.69 -4.38
CA GLN A 307 15.91 1.49 -5.17
C GLN A 307 15.10 1.80 -6.43
N GLY A 308 13.97 2.49 -6.29
CA GLY A 308 13.20 3.02 -7.41
C GLY A 308 13.89 4.19 -8.10
N ARG A 309 15.01 4.69 -7.56
CA ARG A 309 15.78 5.84 -8.05
C ARG A 309 14.92 7.11 -8.17
N ASN A 310 14.02 7.29 -7.22
CA ASN A 310 13.09 8.41 -7.16
C ASN A 310 13.38 9.24 -5.91
N PHE A 311 13.09 10.54 -5.97
CA PHE A 311 12.95 11.34 -4.78
C PHE A 311 11.79 12.33 -4.91
N TRP A 312 11.23 12.66 -3.75
CA TRP A 312 10.08 13.53 -3.59
C TRP A 312 10.53 14.76 -2.81
N LEU A 313 10.25 15.93 -3.38
CA LEU A 313 10.48 17.23 -2.77
C LEU A 313 9.15 17.76 -2.24
N TYR A 314 9.16 18.21 -1.00
CA TYR A 314 8.01 18.75 -0.27
C TYR A 314 8.28 20.18 0.17
N ASP A 315 7.23 20.94 0.46
CA ASP A 315 7.35 22.23 1.16
C ASP A 315 7.47 22.06 2.69
N ASN A 316 7.65 23.16 3.42
CA ASN A 316 7.68 23.16 4.89
C ASN A 316 6.34 22.72 5.53
N ALA A 317 5.22 22.74 4.81
CA ALA A 317 3.92 22.24 5.25
C ALA A 317 3.69 20.75 4.91
N GLY A 318 4.64 20.10 4.21
CA GLY A 318 4.60 18.68 3.87
C GLY A 318 3.90 18.36 2.55
N ARG A 319 3.43 19.36 1.81
CA ARG A 319 2.77 19.15 0.50
C ARG A 319 3.83 18.78 -0.54
N LEU A 320 3.55 17.79 -1.37
CA LEU A 320 4.43 17.39 -2.47
C LEU A 320 4.60 18.56 -3.46
N LYS A 321 5.82 19.07 -3.64
CA LYS A 321 6.16 20.03 -4.71
C LYS A 321 6.42 19.31 -6.02
N ARG A 322 7.25 18.26 -5.99
CA ARG A 322 7.80 17.59 -7.17
C ARG A 322 8.25 16.15 -6.91
N THR A 323 7.96 15.24 -7.82
CA THR A 323 8.64 13.94 -7.93
C THR A 323 9.76 14.04 -8.96
N GLN A 324 10.94 13.52 -8.65
CA GLN A 324 12.11 13.51 -9.52
C GLN A 324 12.64 12.08 -9.61
N HIS A 325 12.69 11.50 -10.80
CA HIS A 325 13.45 10.28 -11.06
C HIS A 325 14.90 10.66 -11.39
N ALA A 326 15.85 9.78 -11.05
CA ALA A 326 17.28 10.06 -11.06
C ALA A 326 17.88 10.28 -12.46
N ASP A 327 17.16 9.94 -13.53
CA ASP A 327 17.56 10.23 -14.91
C ASP A 327 17.25 11.68 -15.35
N GLY A 328 16.50 12.45 -14.57
CA GLY A 328 16.11 13.83 -14.92
C GLY A 328 14.63 14.01 -15.23
N TYR A 329 13.84 12.95 -15.43
CA TYR A 329 12.39 13.11 -15.59
C TYR A 329 11.71 13.51 -14.27
N TRP A 330 10.73 14.42 -14.34
CA TRP A 330 10.03 14.95 -13.18
C TRP A 330 8.55 15.26 -13.42
N ILE A 331 7.81 15.34 -12.32
CA ILE A 331 6.40 15.75 -12.25
C ILE A 331 6.25 16.76 -11.12
N GLU A 332 5.67 17.91 -11.40
CA GLU A 332 5.33 18.96 -10.44
C GLU A 332 3.84 18.92 -10.09
N ALA A 333 3.52 19.32 -8.86
CA ALA A 333 2.21 19.21 -8.25
C ALA A 333 1.62 20.61 -7.94
N THR A 334 0.36 20.83 -8.30
CA THR A 334 -0.36 22.09 -8.04
C THR A 334 -1.57 21.83 -7.14
N TYR A 335 -1.77 22.70 -6.15
CA TYR A 335 -2.80 22.56 -5.12
C TYR A 335 -3.90 23.61 -5.26
N SER A 336 -5.11 23.27 -4.81
CA SER A 336 -6.24 24.18 -4.73
C SER A 336 -5.99 25.34 -3.76
N SER A 337 -6.63 26.47 -4.05
CA SER A 337 -6.62 27.70 -3.26
C SER A 337 -8.06 28.16 -3.00
N GLY A 338 -8.24 29.26 -2.27
CA GLY A 338 -9.55 29.89 -2.09
C GLY A 338 -10.21 30.44 -3.37
N SER A 339 -9.52 30.42 -4.51
CA SER A 339 -10.07 30.76 -5.83
C SER A 339 -10.28 29.55 -6.77
N THR A 340 -10.02 28.33 -6.30
CA THR A 340 -10.34 27.10 -7.05
C THR A 340 -11.85 26.86 -7.07
N PRO A 341 -12.46 26.51 -8.23
CA PRO A 341 -13.87 26.16 -8.28
C PRO A 341 -14.23 24.96 -7.39
N SER A 342 -15.37 25.05 -6.69
CA SER A 342 -15.86 24.00 -5.77
C SER A 342 -16.16 22.66 -6.46
N GLN A 343 -16.42 22.68 -7.77
CA GLN A 343 -16.56 21.52 -8.66
C GLN A 343 -15.25 20.77 -8.95
N ASP A 344 -14.10 21.35 -8.58
CA ASP A 344 -12.77 20.79 -8.75
C ASP A 344 -12.13 20.51 -7.37
N ALA A 345 -12.26 21.40 -6.39
CA ALA A 345 -11.96 21.08 -4.99
C ALA A 345 -12.90 21.82 -4.03
N PRO A 346 -13.52 21.15 -3.03
CA PRO A 346 -14.41 21.81 -2.07
C PRO A 346 -13.65 22.68 -1.06
N ASP A 347 -12.38 22.38 -0.81
CA ASP A 347 -11.50 23.13 0.09
C ASP A 347 -10.16 23.46 -0.61
N ALA A 348 -9.43 24.45 -0.09
CA ALA A 348 -8.03 24.71 -0.43
C ALA A 348 -7.09 23.58 0.04
N ASN A 349 -5.87 23.54 -0.50
CA ASN A 349 -4.85 22.53 -0.22
C ASN A 349 -5.28 21.09 -0.56
N ARG A 350 -5.78 20.87 -1.78
CA ARG A 350 -5.96 19.54 -2.41
C ARG A 350 -5.15 19.48 -3.71
N LEU A 351 -4.58 18.33 -4.05
CA LEU A 351 -3.76 18.16 -5.26
C LEU A 351 -4.65 18.15 -6.51
N ILE A 352 -4.73 19.25 -7.26
CA ILE A 352 -5.65 19.41 -8.41
C ILE A 352 -5.00 19.21 -9.78
N LEU A 353 -3.67 19.28 -9.87
CA LEU A 353 -2.94 19.08 -11.12
C LEU A 353 -1.59 18.41 -10.85
N LEU A 354 -1.26 17.41 -11.65
CA LEU A 354 0.10 16.90 -11.83
C LEU A 354 0.55 17.25 -13.25
N LYS A 355 1.75 17.80 -13.41
CA LYS A 355 2.30 18.23 -14.70
C LYS A 355 3.76 17.80 -14.85
N ASP A 356 4.15 17.23 -15.99
CA ASP A 356 5.50 16.73 -16.20
C ASP A 356 6.49 17.69 -16.86
N SER A 357 7.75 17.26 -16.93
CA SER A 357 8.86 17.97 -17.58
C SER A 357 8.65 18.22 -19.08
N THR A 358 7.74 17.48 -19.72
CA THR A 358 7.29 17.68 -21.10
C THR A 358 6.01 18.52 -21.22
N GLY A 359 5.47 18.98 -20.09
CA GLY A 359 4.32 19.87 -20.02
C GLY A 359 2.96 19.19 -20.10
N ARG A 360 2.90 17.86 -20.21
CA ARG A 360 1.65 17.09 -20.13
C ARG A 360 1.11 17.17 -18.72
N SER A 361 -0.21 17.10 -18.56
CA SER A 361 -0.83 17.15 -17.23
C SER A 361 -2.02 16.23 -17.08
N VAL A 362 -2.25 15.82 -15.83
CA VAL A 362 -3.43 15.08 -15.38
C VAL A 362 -4.09 15.94 -14.31
N GLY A 363 -5.37 16.25 -14.52
CA GLY A 363 -6.20 16.97 -13.56
C GLY A 363 -6.82 16.02 -12.54
N LEU A 364 -7.02 16.49 -11.32
CA LEU A 364 -7.70 15.77 -10.26
C LEU A 364 -8.80 16.66 -9.70
N ALA A 365 -9.93 16.06 -9.32
CA ALA A 365 -11.02 16.75 -8.66
C ALA A 365 -11.66 15.92 -7.55
N TYR A 366 -12.31 16.61 -6.62
CA TYR A 366 -12.80 16.05 -5.36
C TYR A 366 -14.28 16.39 -5.13
N ILE A 367 -14.94 15.62 -4.27
CA ILE A 367 -16.25 15.95 -3.68
C ILE A 367 -16.17 15.85 -2.17
N LYS A 368 -17.17 16.45 -1.50
CA LYS A 368 -17.43 16.24 -0.08
C LYS A 368 -18.57 15.23 0.06
N THR A 369 -18.40 14.21 0.89
CA THR A 369 -19.43 13.19 1.17
C THR A 369 -20.52 13.76 2.09
N ALA A 370 -21.59 12.98 2.32
CA ALA A 370 -22.68 13.41 3.21
C ALA A 370 -22.22 13.53 4.68
N GLU A 371 -21.23 12.72 5.04
CA GLU A 371 -20.58 12.64 6.35
C GLU A 371 -19.58 13.79 6.54
N GLY A 372 -19.03 14.32 5.43
CA GLY A 372 -18.17 15.51 5.41
C GLY A 372 -16.72 15.25 4.98
N ASP A 373 -16.36 14.02 4.65
CA ASP A 373 -15.03 13.66 4.16
C ASP A 373 -14.80 14.14 2.72
N VAL A 374 -13.55 14.38 2.34
CA VAL A 374 -13.19 14.88 1.00
C VAL A 374 -12.45 13.81 0.22
N VAL A 375 -13.14 13.25 -0.77
CA VAL A 375 -12.69 12.09 -1.56
C VAL A 375 -12.49 12.46 -3.03
N LEU A 376 -11.60 11.71 -3.70
CA LEU A 376 -11.31 11.89 -5.12
C LEU A 376 -12.55 11.53 -5.96
N SER A 377 -13.09 12.46 -6.74
CA SER A 377 -14.31 12.28 -7.55
C SER A 377 -14.04 12.09 -9.03
N ARG A 378 -12.94 12.67 -9.54
CA ARG A 378 -12.58 12.64 -10.96
C ARG A 378 -11.07 12.71 -11.16
N ILE A 379 -10.56 11.92 -12.10
CA ILE A 379 -9.26 12.15 -12.75
C ILE A 379 -9.52 12.54 -14.20
N LYS A 380 -8.91 13.63 -14.66
CA LYS A 380 -9.01 14.14 -16.02
C LYS A 380 -7.69 13.91 -16.75
N ASP A 381 -7.72 13.10 -17.79
CA ASP A 381 -6.53 12.70 -18.56
C ASP A 381 -6.03 13.83 -19.50
N PRO A 382 -4.84 13.68 -20.11
CA PRO A 382 -4.28 14.71 -21.01
C PRO A 382 -5.13 15.03 -22.24
N ASN A 383 -5.98 14.10 -22.73
CA ASN A 383 -6.94 14.35 -23.81
C ASN A 383 -8.20 15.08 -23.29
N GLY A 384 -8.27 15.39 -22.00
CA GLY A 384 -9.38 16.06 -21.33
C GLY A 384 -10.56 15.17 -21.01
N LYS A 385 -10.47 13.86 -21.28
CA LYS A 385 -11.48 12.87 -20.89
C LYS A 385 -11.36 12.54 -19.40
N SER A 386 -12.41 12.00 -18.80
CA SER A 386 -12.51 11.85 -17.35
C SER A 386 -12.82 10.43 -16.92
N ILE A 387 -12.11 9.97 -15.90
CA ILE A 387 -12.44 8.81 -15.07
C ILE A 387 -13.19 9.33 -13.85
N ILE A 388 -14.32 8.72 -13.51
CA ILE A 388 -15.23 9.14 -12.44
C ILE A 388 -15.29 8.07 -11.35
N PHE A 389 -15.34 8.52 -10.09
CA PHE A 389 -15.40 7.69 -8.90
C PHE A 389 -16.74 7.86 -8.19
N GLU A 390 -17.42 6.75 -7.90
CA GLU A 390 -18.73 6.75 -7.24
C GLU A 390 -18.65 6.10 -5.85
N TYR A 391 -19.39 6.67 -4.90
CA TYR A 391 -19.32 6.34 -3.47
C TYR A 391 -20.69 5.91 -2.95
N GLY A 392 -20.70 4.85 -2.13
CA GLY A 392 -21.91 4.37 -1.46
C GLY A 392 -22.21 5.14 -0.16
N SER A 393 -23.37 4.88 0.45
CA SER A 393 -23.77 5.47 1.74
C SER A 393 -22.89 5.08 2.93
N ALA A 394 -22.05 4.05 2.79
CA ALA A 394 -21.01 3.68 3.75
C ALA A 394 -19.63 4.26 3.38
N GLN A 395 -19.59 5.30 2.56
CA GLN A 395 -18.40 5.97 2.00
C GLN A 395 -17.42 5.10 1.20
N ASN A 396 -17.66 3.79 1.07
CA ASN A 396 -16.89 2.90 0.22
C ASN A 396 -16.99 3.31 -1.27
N LEU A 397 -15.89 3.20 -2.01
CA LEU A 397 -15.89 3.29 -3.48
C LEU A 397 -16.73 2.14 -4.04
N VAL A 398 -17.87 2.44 -4.65
CA VAL A 398 -18.77 1.44 -5.24
C VAL A 398 -18.59 1.32 -6.75
N ALA A 399 -18.04 2.31 -7.45
CA ALA A 399 -17.70 2.15 -8.86
C ALA A 399 -16.56 3.06 -9.36
N VAL A 400 -15.93 2.60 -10.44
CA VAL A 400 -15.05 3.38 -11.32
C VAL A 400 -15.66 3.35 -12.72
N THR A 401 -15.84 4.53 -13.32
CA THR A 401 -16.32 4.69 -14.70
C THR A 401 -15.21 5.35 -15.51
N TRP A 402 -14.75 4.71 -16.59
CA TRP A 402 -13.65 5.19 -17.42
C TRP A 402 -14.09 6.25 -18.44
N GLN A 403 -13.11 6.80 -19.17
CA GLN A 403 -13.30 7.79 -20.24
C GLN A 403 -14.40 7.42 -21.25
N ASP A 404 -14.52 6.13 -21.57
CA ASP A 404 -15.48 5.56 -22.52
C ASP A 404 -16.87 5.27 -21.92
N GLY A 405 -17.14 5.71 -20.69
CA GLY A 405 -18.40 5.52 -19.99
C GLY A 405 -18.66 4.10 -19.47
N GLN A 406 -17.75 3.16 -19.73
CA GLN A 406 -17.86 1.78 -19.24
C GLN A 406 -17.45 1.70 -17.76
N LYS A 407 -18.21 0.93 -16.97
CA LYS A 407 -18.27 1.05 -15.51
C LYS A 407 -18.02 -0.28 -14.80
N ARG A 408 -17.05 -0.32 -13.88
CA ARG A 408 -16.76 -1.46 -13.00
C ARG A 408 -17.29 -1.19 -11.59
N THR A 409 -17.92 -2.17 -10.97
CA THR A 409 -18.61 -2.02 -9.67
C THR A 409 -17.95 -2.89 -8.61
N PHE A 410 -17.82 -2.35 -7.40
CA PHE A 410 -17.21 -2.99 -6.23
C PHE A 410 -18.30 -3.34 -5.21
N LEU A 411 -18.32 -4.59 -4.75
CA LEU A 411 -19.38 -5.12 -3.91
C LEU A 411 -18.93 -5.28 -2.45
N TYR A 412 -19.84 -4.94 -1.54
CA TYR A 412 -19.68 -4.99 -0.08
C TYR A 412 -20.87 -5.78 0.52
N ASP A 413 -21.19 -6.91 -0.11
CA ASP A 413 -22.35 -7.77 0.18
C ASP A 413 -22.03 -8.89 1.18
N SER A 414 -21.22 -8.59 2.21
CA SER A 414 -20.89 -9.56 3.26
C SER A 414 -22.13 -9.96 4.08
N PRO A 415 -22.37 -11.26 4.33
CA PRO A 415 -23.46 -11.72 5.19
C PRO A 415 -23.21 -11.40 6.68
N ASN A 416 -21.99 -10.98 7.07
CA ASN A 416 -21.70 -10.47 8.39
C ASN A 416 -21.91 -8.95 8.41
N ALA A 417 -22.92 -8.47 9.14
CA ALA A 417 -23.26 -7.05 9.26
C ALA A 417 -22.10 -6.17 9.80
N LEU A 418 -21.15 -6.76 10.53
CA LEU A 418 -19.96 -6.07 11.06
C LEU A 418 -18.83 -5.91 10.00
N GLN A 419 -19.06 -6.40 8.78
CA GLN A 419 -18.12 -6.41 7.66
C GLN A 419 -18.62 -5.59 6.46
N TRP A 420 -19.37 -4.52 6.71
CA TRP A 420 -19.84 -3.55 5.72
C TRP A 420 -18.70 -2.87 4.92
N TRP A 421 -17.47 -2.90 5.43
CA TRP A 421 -16.25 -2.41 4.79
C TRP A 421 -15.59 -3.45 3.86
N ALA A 422 -16.00 -4.72 3.93
CA ALA A 422 -15.30 -5.84 3.29
C ALA A 422 -15.63 -5.96 1.79
N LEU A 423 -14.66 -5.65 0.94
CA LEU A 423 -14.75 -5.83 -0.51
C LEU A 423 -14.90 -7.32 -0.80
N THR A 424 -16.10 -7.72 -1.19
CA THR A 424 -16.59 -9.12 -1.28
C THR A 424 -16.78 -9.56 -2.73
N GLY A 425 -16.71 -8.62 -3.68
CA GLY A 425 -16.59 -8.95 -5.11
C GLY A 425 -16.33 -7.75 -6.01
N VAL A 426 -16.10 -8.06 -7.29
CA VAL A 426 -16.02 -7.09 -8.39
C VAL A 426 -16.96 -7.55 -9.49
N LEU A 427 -17.87 -6.65 -9.91
CA LEU A 427 -18.57 -6.79 -11.18
C LEU A 427 -17.76 -6.12 -12.28
N ASP A 428 -17.58 -6.82 -13.39
CA ASP A 428 -16.95 -6.27 -14.59
C ASP A 428 -17.85 -5.25 -15.31
N GLU A 429 -17.33 -4.70 -16.40
CA GLU A 429 -17.99 -3.70 -17.23
C GLU A 429 -19.22 -4.23 -18.01
N ASN A 430 -19.53 -5.54 -17.93
CA ASN A 430 -20.80 -6.11 -18.39
C ASN A 430 -21.77 -6.38 -17.21
N GLY A 431 -21.40 -6.04 -15.98
CA GLY A 431 -22.15 -6.34 -14.76
C GLY A 431 -21.99 -7.78 -14.25
N ARG A 432 -21.05 -8.57 -14.77
CA ARG A 432 -20.84 -9.97 -14.36
C ARG A 432 -19.83 -10.06 -13.20
N ARG A 433 -20.05 -10.96 -12.25
CA ARG A 433 -19.19 -11.13 -11.06
C ARG A 433 -17.86 -11.81 -11.42
N TYR A 434 -16.92 -11.00 -11.90
CA TYR A 434 -15.57 -11.38 -12.33
C TYR A 434 -14.68 -11.85 -11.18
N ALA A 435 -14.87 -11.33 -9.97
CA ALA A 435 -14.12 -11.74 -8.79
C ALA A 435 -14.99 -11.82 -7.53
N THR A 436 -14.65 -12.75 -6.64
CA THR A 436 -15.28 -12.96 -5.32
C THR A 436 -14.19 -13.09 -4.26
N PHE A 437 -14.43 -12.48 -3.11
CA PHE A 437 -13.54 -12.55 -1.94
C PHE A 437 -14.36 -12.94 -0.71
N THR A 438 -13.84 -13.83 0.12
CA THR A 438 -14.51 -14.24 1.38
C THR A 438 -13.64 -13.91 2.57
N TYR A 439 -14.28 -13.73 3.73
CA TYR A 439 -13.64 -13.36 4.99
C TYR A 439 -14.14 -14.30 6.09
N ALA A 440 -13.28 -14.56 7.08
CA ALA A 440 -13.70 -15.22 8.32
C ALA A 440 -14.51 -14.23 9.20
N PRO A 441 -15.17 -14.66 10.29
CA PRO A 441 -15.84 -13.74 11.22
C PRO A 441 -14.88 -12.71 11.83
N GLU A 442 -13.62 -13.10 12.05
CA GLU A 442 -12.53 -12.22 12.52
C GLU A 442 -11.93 -11.36 11.39
N GLY A 443 -12.53 -11.42 10.20
CA GLY A 443 -12.35 -10.52 9.06
C GLY A 443 -10.97 -10.49 8.39
N TRP A 444 -10.11 -11.46 8.70
CA TRP A 444 -9.04 -11.85 7.78
C TRP A 444 -9.67 -12.47 6.51
N ALA A 445 -9.06 -12.22 5.36
CA ALA A 445 -9.53 -12.70 4.08
C ALA A 445 -9.19 -14.18 3.89
N LYS A 446 -10.23 -15.00 3.72
CA LYS A 446 -10.16 -16.46 3.67
C LYS A 446 -10.01 -17.01 2.26
N SER A 447 -10.58 -16.36 1.25
CA SER A 447 -10.39 -16.77 -0.14
C SER A 447 -10.46 -15.62 -1.13
N THR A 448 -9.82 -15.82 -2.28
CA THR A 448 -9.98 -15.01 -3.49
C THR A 448 -10.15 -15.92 -4.68
N GLU A 449 -11.12 -15.63 -5.55
CA GLU A 449 -11.33 -16.37 -6.81
C GLU A 449 -11.92 -15.47 -7.90
N HIS A 450 -11.69 -15.87 -9.16
CA HIS A 450 -12.39 -15.39 -10.34
C HIS A 450 -13.63 -16.23 -10.64
N ALA A 451 -14.47 -15.76 -11.56
CA ALA A 451 -15.74 -16.40 -11.91
C ALA A 451 -15.61 -17.91 -12.17
N GLY A 452 -16.57 -18.71 -11.66
CA GLY A 452 -16.52 -20.18 -11.73
C GLY A 452 -15.56 -20.85 -10.74
N GLY A 453 -14.88 -20.08 -9.89
CA GLY A 453 -13.84 -20.57 -8.98
C GLY A 453 -12.51 -20.80 -9.66
N VAL A 454 -12.20 -19.97 -10.65
CA VAL A 454 -10.92 -19.91 -11.38
C VAL A 454 -9.91 -19.10 -10.55
N GLU A 455 -8.62 -19.47 -10.55
CA GLU A 455 -7.58 -18.90 -9.68
C GLU A 455 -7.96 -18.85 -8.19
N ARG A 456 -8.78 -19.81 -7.74
CA ARG A 456 -9.22 -19.89 -6.34
C ARG A 456 -8.03 -20.18 -5.42
N HIS A 457 -7.68 -19.19 -4.60
CA HIS A 457 -6.76 -19.36 -3.49
C HIS A 457 -7.56 -19.34 -2.19
N GLU A 458 -7.27 -20.28 -1.28
CA GLU A 458 -7.82 -20.29 0.08
C GLU A 458 -6.69 -20.22 1.09
N ILE A 459 -6.94 -19.58 2.23
CA ILE A 459 -5.97 -19.41 3.31
C ILE A 459 -6.58 -19.98 4.60
N ASP A 460 -5.76 -20.67 5.37
CA ASP A 460 -6.10 -21.25 6.66
C ASP A 460 -4.95 -21.05 7.67
N TYR A 461 -5.31 -21.07 8.96
CA TYR A 461 -4.40 -20.79 10.07
C TYR A 461 -4.71 -21.68 11.27
N LYS A 462 -3.67 -22.25 11.91
CA LYS A 462 -3.82 -22.87 13.24
C LYS A 462 -4.00 -21.83 14.35
N ARG A 463 -3.35 -20.67 14.19
CA ARG A 463 -3.69 -19.42 14.90
C ARG A 463 -3.60 -18.27 13.90
N PRO A 464 -4.69 -17.53 13.64
CA PRO A 464 -4.69 -16.42 12.70
C PRO A 464 -3.82 -15.25 13.21
N PRO A 465 -3.36 -14.37 12.30
CA PRO A 465 -2.61 -13.18 12.66
C PRO A 465 -3.52 -12.17 13.37
N VAL A 466 -3.08 -11.63 14.50
CA VAL A 466 -3.82 -10.60 15.22
C VAL A 466 -3.11 -9.26 15.05
N ALA A 467 -3.81 -8.30 14.44
CA ALA A 467 -3.42 -6.90 14.49
C ALA A 467 -3.64 -6.38 15.92
N SER A 468 -2.56 -6.00 16.60
CA SER A 468 -2.59 -5.33 17.90
C SER A 468 -2.20 -3.86 17.75
N VAL A 469 -2.49 -3.07 18.78
CA VAL A 469 -2.13 -1.66 18.86
C VAL A 469 -1.32 -1.42 20.14
N ARG A 470 -0.12 -0.86 19.98
CA ARG A 470 0.73 -0.41 21.09
C ARG A 470 0.77 1.12 21.10
N GLU A 471 0.33 1.73 22.20
CA GLU A 471 0.39 3.18 22.36
C GLU A 471 1.69 3.63 23.06
N VAL A 472 2.24 4.77 22.66
CA VAL A 472 3.37 5.44 23.33
C VAL A 472 3.09 6.94 23.43
N ILE A 473 3.23 7.51 24.63
CA ILE A 473 2.89 8.91 24.87
C ILE A 473 4.14 9.79 24.80
N ASP A 474 4.07 10.79 23.95
CA ASP A 474 5.05 11.86 23.81
C ASP A 474 4.49 13.12 24.49
N HIS A 475 4.81 13.27 25.78
CA HIS A 475 4.37 14.41 26.59
C HIS A 475 4.88 15.76 26.05
N PRO A 476 6.16 15.93 25.64
CA PRO A 476 6.63 17.16 25.00
C PRO A 476 5.88 17.53 23.71
N ASN A 477 5.58 16.57 22.82
CA ASN A 477 4.89 16.82 21.56
C ASN A 477 3.35 16.75 21.65
N ARG A 478 2.78 16.58 22.85
CA ARG A 478 1.34 16.32 23.10
C ARG A 478 0.78 15.33 22.07
N THR A 479 1.42 14.17 21.95
CA THR A 479 1.11 13.19 20.90
C THR A 479 0.97 11.79 21.51
N VAL A 480 -0.03 11.03 21.08
CA VAL A 480 -0.15 9.60 21.33
C VAL A 480 0.23 8.88 20.04
N TRP A 481 1.40 8.24 20.05
CA TRP A 481 1.83 7.32 19.00
C TRP A 481 1.05 6.03 19.11
N ARG A 482 0.63 5.47 17.98
CA ARG A 482 -0.12 4.22 17.92
C ARG A 482 0.51 3.28 16.89
N TYR A 483 1.38 2.39 17.35
CA TYR A 483 2.01 1.38 16.52
C TYR A 483 1.04 0.23 16.27
N LYS A 484 0.69 0.02 15.00
CA LYS A 484 0.11 -1.24 14.56
C LYS A 484 1.21 -2.30 14.47
N GLU A 485 1.00 -3.38 15.21
CA GLU A 485 1.89 -4.53 15.28
C GLU A 485 1.10 -5.80 14.93
N TRP A 486 1.77 -6.80 14.36
CA TRP A 486 1.17 -8.06 13.95
C TRP A 486 1.72 -9.22 14.77
N SER A 487 0.86 -9.95 15.47
CA SER A 487 1.26 -11.20 16.09
C SER A 487 1.53 -12.25 15.00
N ALA A 488 2.65 -12.96 15.11
CA ALA A 488 3.01 -13.98 14.13
C ALA A 488 1.95 -15.12 14.12
N PRO A 489 1.34 -15.42 12.96
CA PRO A 489 0.40 -16.52 12.83
C PRO A 489 1.11 -17.86 12.89
N GLU A 490 0.36 -18.91 13.24
CA GLU A 490 0.87 -20.28 13.29
C GLU A 490 0.16 -21.17 12.28
N GLY A 491 0.93 -22.02 11.60
CA GLY A 491 0.42 -22.96 10.60
C GLY A 491 -0.27 -22.28 9.43
N VAL A 492 0.33 -21.20 8.90
CA VAL A 492 -0.13 -20.51 7.68
C VAL A 492 -0.14 -21.48 6.51
N ARG A 493 -1.31 -21.77 5.98
CA ARG A 493 -1.51 -22.72 4.89
C ARG A 493 -2.31 -22.07 3.76
N VAL A 494 -1.82 -22.16 2.54
CA VAL A 494 -2.46 -21.59 1.35
C VAL A 494 -2.76 -22.71 0.37
N THR A 495 -4.04 -22.99 0.15
CA THR A 495 -4.51 -23.89 -0.91
C THR A 495 -4.45 -23.12 -2.24
N GLN A 496 -3.70 -23.65 -3.20
CA GLN A 496 -3.54 -23.11 -4.54
C GLN A 496 -4.72 -23.52 -5.45
N PRO A 497 -4.91 -22.87 -6.62
CA PRO A 497 -5.96 -23.22 -7.57
C PRO A 497 -5.91 -24.66 -8.11
N SER A 498 -4.74 -25.31 -8.03
CA SER A 498 -4.54 -26.73 -8.34
C SER A 498 -5.07 -27.70 -7.27
N GLY A 499 -5.54 -27.18 -6.12
CA GLY A 499 -5.96 -27.96 -4.96
C GLY A 499 -4.82 -28.37 -4.01
N HIS A 500 -3.56 -28.17 -4.40
CA HIS A 500 -2.40 -28.43 -3.54
C HIS A 500 -2.14 -27.27 -2.57
N ALA A 501 -1.59 -27.56 -1.40
CA ALA A 501 -1.34 -26.56 -0.36
C ALA A 501 0.14 -26.25 -0.17
N THR A 502 0.45 -24.97 0.02
CA THR A 502 1.76 -24.47 0.47
C THR A 502 1.65 -24.00 1.92
N ASP A 503 2.51 -24.54 2.78
CA ASP A 503 2.68 -24.10 4.16
C ASP A 503 3.80 -23.06 4.24
N PHE A 504 3.56 -21.94 4.91
CA PHE A 504 4.55 -20.88 5.12
C PHE A 504 5.09 -20.95 6.56
N ARG A 505 6.41 -20.79 6.71
CA ARG A 505 7.02 -20.49 8.02
C ARG A 505 7.28 -18.99 8.12
N VAL A 506 6.93 -18.40 9.25
CA VAL A 506 7.10 -16.97 9.53
C VAL A 506 8.45 -16.72 10.19
N SER A 507 9.15 -15.68 9.74
CA SER A 507 10.29 -15.06 10.43
C SER A 507 9.88 -13.70 10.96
N VAL A 508 10.38 -13.33 12.15
CA VAL A 508 10.11 -12.04 12.78
C VAL A 508 11.40 -11.22 12.83
N VAL A 509 11.39 -10.04 12.20
CA VAL A 509 12.50 -9.08 12.22
C VAL A 509 12.16 -7.94 13.19
N ARG A 510 13.11 -7.54 14.04
CA ARG A 510 12.88 -6.50 15.06
C ARG A 510 13.36 -5.13 14.56
N SER A 511 12.45 -4.19 14.37
CA SER A 511 12.79 -2.77 14.18
C SER A 511 13.19 -2.13 15.51
N GLY A 512 14.36 -1.52 15.57
CA GLY A 512 14.93 -0.95 16.79
C GLY A 512 14.33 0.42 17.16
N ALA A 513 13.52 0.47 18.21
CA ALA A 513 13.12 1.70 18.90
C ALA A 513 13.27 1.52 20.43
N PRO A 514 13.47 2.60 21.22
CA PRO A 514 13.54 2.49 22.68
C PRO A 514 12.26 1.86 23.27
N GLY A 515 12.41 0.82 24.09
CA GLY A 515 11.28 0.05 24.64
C GLY A 515 10.59 -0.87 23.61
N ALA A 516 11.35 -1.42 22.65
CA ALA A 516 10.85 -2.25 21.55
C ALA A 516 9.95 -3.43 21.99
N SER A 517 8.87 -3.63 21.24
CA SER A 517 8.01 -4.81 21.30
C SER A 517 8.71 -6.05 20.72
N VAL A 518 8.16 -7.23 21.03
CA VAL A 518 8.63 -8.54 20.53
C VAL A 518 8.01 -8.88 19.16
N GLN A 519 6.94 -8.21 18.73
CA GLN A 519 6.11 -8.65 17.60
C GLN A 519 6.73 -8.39 16.21
N GLY A 520 7.41 -7.25 16.00
CA GLY A 520 8.25 -6.97 14.83
C GLY A 520 7.54 -6.92 13.46
N GLN A 521 8.33 -6.95 12.38
CA GLN A 521 7.85 -7.17 11.01
C GLN A 521 7.82 -8.66 10.67
N LEU A 522 6.71 -9.13 10.11
CA LEU A 522 6.57 -10.49 9.60
C LEU A 522 7.24 -10.63 8.22
N ARG A 523 8.09 -11.65 8.07
CA ARG A 523 8.78 -12.03 6.84
C ARG A 523 8.59 -13.51 6.54
N ILE A 524 8.77 -13.91 5.28
CA ILE A 524 8.75 -15.33 4.92
C ILE A 524 10.09 -15.97 5.30
N GLY A 525 10.04 -16.95 6.20
CA GLY A 525 11.20 -17.77 6.57
C GLY A 525 11.32 -19.07 5.76
N ALA A 526 10.20 -19.64 5.33
CA ALA A 526 10.18 -20.81 4.42
C ALA A 526 8.85 -20.97 3.69
N ARG A 527 8.84 -21.72 2.59
CA ARG A 527 7.63 -22.19 1.88
C ARG A 527 7.76 -23.68 1.56
N SER A 528 6.73 -24.49 1.84
CA SER A 528 6.68 -25.89 1.40
C SER A 528 6.23 -26.03 -0.06
N GLN A 529 6.61 -27.14 -0.69
CA GLN A 529 6.19 -27.51 -2.04
C GLN A 529 5.83 -28.99 -2.09
N ALA A 530 4.74 -29.33 -2.80
CA ALA A 530 4.33 -30.72 -3.01
C ALA A 530 5.32 -31.47 -3.92
N GLU A 531 5.16 -32.80 -4.02
CA GLU A 531 5.85 -33.60 -5.04
C GLU A 531 5.37 -33.22 -6.45
N GLY A 532 6.25 -33.26 -7.45
CA GLY A 532 5.92 -32.90 -8.84
C GLY A 532 7.05 -33.19 -9.83
N SER A 533 6.70 -33.65 -11.04
CA SER A 533 7.61 -34.08 -12.12
C SER A 533 8.78 -34.98 -11.66
N GLY A 534 8.52 -35.90 -10.74
CA GLY A 534 9.52 -36.84 -10.22
C GLY A 534 10.36 -36.33 -9.04
N CYS A 535 10.25 -35.06 -8.66
CA CYS A 535 10.76 -34.57 -7.37
C CYS A 535 9.75 -34.88 -6.25
N GLY A 536 10.24 -35.37 -5.10
CA GLY A 536 9.43 -35.48 -3.89
C GLY A 536 9.12 -34.10 -3.26
N ALA A 537 8.21 -34.08 -2.29
CA ALA A 537 7.86 -32.86 -1.56
C ALA A 537 9.07 -32.26 -0.82
N SER A 538 9.15 -30.92 -0.80
CA SER A 538 10.34 -30.18 -0.38
C SER A 538 10.00 -28.84 0.29
N THR A 539 11.00 -28.04 0.63
CA THR A 539 10.83 -26.73 1.28
C THR A 539 11.99 -25.81 0.92
N SER A 540 11.69 -24.59 0.48
CA SER A 540 12.68 -23.51 0.33
C SER A 540 12.70 -22.65 1.59
N ALA A 541 13.85 -22.03 1.90
CA ALA A 541 14.04 -21.22 3.11
C ALA A 541 14.69 -19.86 2.79
N ILE A 542 14.44 -18.85 3.62
CA ILE A 542 15.04 -17.52 3.55
C ILE A 542 15.45 -17.08 4.95
N ALA A 543 16.76 -16.90 5.17
CA ALA A 543 17.29 -16.39 6.43
C ALA A 543 17.42 -14.86 6.39
N HIS A 544 16.98 -14.19 7.44
CA HIS A 544 17.06 -12.73 7.59
C HIS A 544 17.83 -12.36 8.88
N GLU A 545 18.64 -11.31 8.82
CA GLU A 545 19.32 -10.72 9.98
C GLU A 545 18.28 -10.02 10.87
N SER A 546 18.20 -10.45 12.14
CA SER A 546 17.10 -10.11 13.05
C SER A 546 17.03 -8.63 13.46
N SER A 547 18.13 -7.89 13.29
CA SER A 547 18.29 -6.47 13.63
C SER A 547 18.12 -5.51 12.44
N SER A 548 18.30 -5.99 11.20
CA SER A 548 18.41 -5.15 9.99
C SER A 548 17.47 -5.56 8.85
N GLY A 549 16.81 -6.72 8.97
CA GLY A 549 16.01 -7.31 7.90
C GLY A 549 16.81 -7.76 6.66
N ARG A 550 18.14 -7.65 6.66
CA ARG A 550 18.97 -8.05 5.51
C ARG A 550 18.90 -9.55 5.29
N GLN A 551 18.73 -9.96 4.04
CA GLN A 551 18.69 -11.37 3.64
C GLN A 551 20.10 -11.97 3.73
N ILE A 552 20.30 -12.96 4.60
CA ILE A 552 21.58 -13.65 4.83
C ILE A 552 21.74 -14.80 3.84
N SER A 553 20.69 -15.60 3.65
CA SER A 553 20.72 -16.77 2.77
C SER A 553 19.36 -17.09 2.16
N THR A 554 19.38 -17.82 1.06
CA THR A 554 18.21 -18.48 0.47
C THR A 554 18.56 -19.91 0.11
N ASP A 555 17.73 -20.86 0.54
CA ASP A 555 17.85 -22.28 0.20
C ASP A 555 16.73 -22.63 -0.78
N ASP A 556 17.09 -23.17 -1.94
CA ASP A 556 16.11 -23.59 -2.94
C ASP A 556 15.39 -24.90 -2.56
N PHE A 557 14.40 -25.30 -3.37
CA PHE A 557 13.65 -26.54 -3.17
C PHE A 557 14.49 -27.83 -3.35
N ASN A 558 15.75 -27.73 -3.78
CA ASN A 558 16.72 -28.83 -3.89
C ASN A 558 17.73 -28.83 -2.73
N GLY A 559 17.64 -27.90 -1.78
CA GLY A 559 18.61 -27.74 -0.69
C GLY A 559 19.94 -27.13 -1.13
N ILE A 560 19.96 -26.38 -2.23
CA ILE A 560 21.11 -25.59 -2.69
C ILE A 560 21.01 -24.20 -2.08
N ARG A 561 22.02 -23.82 -1.28
CA ARG A 561 22.09 -22.53 -0.62
C ARG A 561 22.77 -21.47 -1.49
N THR A 562 22.23 -20.26 -1.40
CA THR A 562 22.88 -19.00 -1.80
C THR A 562 23.10 -18.13 -0.56
N CYS A 563 24.28 -17.52 -0.45
CA CYS A 563 24.69 -16.65 0.66
C CYS A 563 24.96 -15.23 0.18
N PHE A 564 24.64 -14.24 1.02
CA PHE A 564 24.72 -12.81 0.68
C PHE A 564 25.64 -12.08 1.67
N GLY A 565 26.71 -11.49 1.14
CA GLY A 565 27.69 -10.68 1.88
C GLY A 565 27.54 -9.19 1.59
N TYR A 566 27.75 -8.37 2.62
CA TYR A 566 27.59 -6.92 2.62
C TYR A 566 28.94 -6.26 2.96
N ALA A 567 29.18 -5.02 2.53
CA ALA A 567 30.46 -4.35 2.77
C ALA A 567 30.71 -4.04 4.27
N ASP A 568 29.66 -3.68 5.00
CA ASP A 568 29.71 -3.28 6.41
C ASP A 568 28.30 -3.41 7.07
N ALA A 569 28.14 -2.88 8.27
CA ALA A 569 26.87 -2.95 9.03
C ALA A 569 25.77 -1.99 8.52
N ALA A 570 26.13 -0.86 7.91
CA ALA A 570 25.21 0.09 7.28
C ALA A 570 24.94 -0.23 5.80
N ALA A 571 25.84 -0.98 5.15
CA ALA A 571 25.69 -1.41 3.76
C ALA A 571 24.37 -2.15 3.53
N THR A 572 23.48 -1.51 2.75
CA THR A 572 22.11 -2.01 2.55
C THR A 572 21.99 -3.01 1.41
N TRP A 573 22.94 -3.05 0.47
CA TRP A 573 22.96 -3.96 -0.69
C TRP A 573 24.09 -5.00 -0.56
N PRO A 574 23.88 -6.24 -1.02
CA PRO A 574 24.94 -7.23 -1.02
C PRO A 574 26.02 -6.86 -2.05
N THR A 575 27.27 -6.87 -1.62
CA THR A 575 28.46 -6.68 -2.48
C THR A 575 29.09 -8.00 -2.90
N THR A 576 28.70 -9.11 -2.27
CA THR A 576 29.09 -10.47 -2.68
C THR A 576 27.89 -11.41 -2.57
N ARG A 577 27.76 -12.32 -3.53
CA ARG A 577 26.80 -13.43 -3.53
C ARG A 577 27.54 -14.71 -3.87
N ILE A 578 27.33 -15.77 -3.08
CA ILE A 578 27.90 -17.11 -3.35
C ILE A 578 26.74 -18.08 -3.55
N GLU A 579 26.70 -18.73 -4.70
CA GLU A 579 25.65 -19.67 -5.13
C GLU A 579 26.22 -21.08 -5.25
N GLY A 580 25.35 -22.11 -5.25
CA GLY A 580 25.75 -23.51 -5.49
C GLY A 580 26.13 -24.30 -4.24
N LEU A 581 25.89 -23.78 -3.03
CA LEU A 581 26.30 -24.42 -1.78
C LEU A 581 25.33 -25.56 -1.40
N LYS A 582 25.56 -26.74 -1.96
CA LYS A 582 24.69 -27.92 -1.80
C LYS A 582 24.68 -28.46 -0.36
N GLY A 583 23.49 -28.69 0.19
CA GLY A 583 23.29 -29.48 1.42
C GLY A 583 23.30 -28.69 2.74
N GLY A 584 23.58 -27.38 2.72
CA GLY A 584 23.27 -26.40 3.79
C GLY A 584 23.89 -26.59 5.19
N VAL A 585 24.51 -27.73 5.48
CA VAL A 585 25.02 -28.12 6.81
C VAL A 585 26.37 -28.84 6.70
N ASN A 586 26.61 -29.60 5.62
CA ASN A 586 27.85 -30.34 5.38
C ASN A 586 28.85 -29.54 4.52
N GLY A 587 29.52 -28.54 5.10
CA GLY A 587 30.64 -27.88 4.43
C GLY A 587 30.97 -26.49 4.97
N ASN A 588 30.13 -25.50 4.65
CA ASN A 588 30.29 -24.11 5.07
C ASN A 588 28.92 -23.51 5.42
N SER A 589 28.83 -22.81 6.56
CA SER A 589 27.81 -21.78 6.79
C SER A 589 28.03 -20.60 5.84
N CYS A 590 27.07 -19.66 5.77
CA CYS A 590 27.29 -18.44 4.99
C CYS A 590 28.44 -17.58 5.52
N ILE A 591 28.76 -17.66 6.81
CA ILE A 591 29.92 -16.96 7.40
C ILE A 591 31.20 -17.56 6.83
N GLU A 592 31.36 -18.88 6.89
CA GLU A 592 32.55 -19.58 6.39
C GLU A 592 32.70 -19.48 4.87
N ALA A 593 31.60 -19.58 4.11
CA ALA A 593 31.62 -19.42 2.66
C ALA A 593 32.05 -18.00 2.22
N LEU A 594 31.56 -16.96 2.91
CA LEU A 594 31.95 -15.57 2.64
C LEU A 594 33.38 -15.25 3.15
N ALA A 595 33.86 -15.97 4.16
CA ALA A 595 35.18 -15.80 4.76
C ALA A 595 36.26 -16.76 4.22
N ALA A 596 35.96 -17.56 3.19
CA ALA A 596 36.91 -18.51 2.62
C ALA A 596 38.20 -17.79 2.13
N PRO A 597 39.40 -18.37 2.32
CA PRO A 597 40.65 -17.71 1.93
C PRO A 597 41.00 -17.89 0.44
N SER A 598 40.40 -18.88 -0.22
CA SER A 598 40.68 -19.21 -1.62
C SER A 598 39.51 -19.98 -2.24
N ALA A 599 39.48 -20.07 -3.58
CA ALA A 599 38.47 -20.80 -4.34
C ALA A 599 38.31 -22.28 -3.91
N SER A 600 39.40 -22.94 -3.50
CA SER A 600 39.36 -24.34 -3.01
C SER A 600 38.77 -24.50 -1.61
N GLY A 601 38.44 -23.40 -0.92
CA GLY A 601 37.62 -23.39 0.28
C GLY A 601 36.11 -23.46 -0.01
N LEU A 602 35.69 -23.46 -1.28
CA LEU A 602 34.31 -23.63 -1.72
C LEU A 602 34.14 -24.94 -2.51
N PRO A 603 32.91 -25.50 -2.59
CA PRO A 603 32.58 -26.60 -3.49
C PRO A 603 32.89 -26.28 -4.96
N ALA A 604 33.19 -27.28 -5.78
CA ALA A 604 33.57 -27.09 -7.19
C ALA A 604 32.41 -26.57 -8.05
N GLU A 605 31.17 -26.83 -7.65
CA GLU A 605 29.95 -26.29 -8.26
C GLU A 605 29.60 -24.86 -7.78
N ALA A 606 30.31 -24.32 -6.78
CA ALA A 606 30.01 -23.02 -6.22
C ALA A 606 30.59 -21.88 -7.07
N ARG A 607 29.82 -20.79 -7.19
CA ARG A 607 30.25 -19.58 -7.91
C ARG A 607 30.04 -18.35 -7.05
N LYS A 608 31.00 -17.43 -7.13
CA LYS A 608 30.97 -16.13 -6.48
C LYS A 608 30.65 -15.04 -7.50
N ILE A 609 29.86 -14.07 -7.08
CA ILE A 609 29.50 -12.88 -7.84
C ILE A 609 29.75 -11.69 -6.93
N SER A 610 30.54 -10.71 -7.39
CA SER A 610 30.85 -9.51 -6.60
C SER A 610 30.37 -8.26 -7.32
N THR A 611 29.68 -7.38 -6.61
CA THR A 611 29.01 -6.19 -7.15
C THR A 611 29.46 -4.94 -6.40
N GLU A 612 29.85 -3.93 -7.19
CA GLU A 612 30.14 -2.57 -6.78
C GLU A 612 28.90 -1.71 -7.10
N TRP A 613 28.50 -0.83 -6.18
CA TRP A 613 27.26 -0.05 -6.26
C TRP A 613 27.53 1.45 -6.36
N HIS A 614 26.69 2.17 -7.10
CA HIS A 614 26.71 3.62 -7.20
C HIS A 614 26.46 4.24 -5.81
N PRO A 615 27.24 5.24 -5.36
CA PRO A 615 27.21 5.71 -3.97
C PRO A 615 25.86 6.28 -3.51
N GLN A 616 25.05 6.82 -4.44
CA GLN A 616 23.74 7.40 -4.16
C GLN A 616 22.55 6.55 -4.64
N TRP A 617 22.75 5.47 -5.41
CA TRP A 617 21.65 4.79 -6.11
C TRP A 617 21.85 3.28 -6.17
N ARG A 618 20.77 2.49 -6.24
CA ARG A 618 20.82 1.04 -6.51
C ARG A 618 21.10 0.77 -7.99
N LEU A 619 22.25 1.24 -8.46
CA LEU A 619 22.82 1.03 -9.78
C LEU A 619 24.15 0.29 -9.58
N GLU A 620 24.40 -0.76 -10.36
CA GLU A 620 25.68 -1.47 -10.30
C GLU A 620 26.70 -0.67 -11.11
N THR A 621 27.83 -0.27 -10.52
CA THR A 621 28.94 0.35 -11.26
C THR A 621 29.84 -0.72 -11.88
N ARG A 622 30.08 -1.82 -11.17
CA ARG A 622 30.88 -2.96 -11.63
C ARG A 622 30.29 -4.26 -11.11
N ARG A 623 30.29 -5.31 -11.91
CA ARG A 623 29.97 -6.69 -11.48
C ARG A 623 30.97 -7.67 -12.07
N ALA A 624 31.57 -8.48 -11.20
CA ALA A 624 32.32 -9.65 -11.57
C ALA A 624 31.46 -10.92 -11.40
N GLU A 625 31.47 -11.75 -12.43
CA GLU A 625 30.82 -13.07 -12.54
C GLU A 625 31.87 -14.04 -13.11
N PRO A 626 31.65 -15.37 -13.06
CA PRO A 626 32.54 -16.33 -13.70
C PRO A 626 32.85 -15.97 -15.17
N PHE A 627 34.14 -15.88 -15.50
CA PHE A 627 34.69 -15.47 -16.79
C PHE A 627 34.28 -14.06 -17.31
N ARG A 628 33.67 -13.20 -16.48
CA ARG A 628 33.09 -11.92 -16.93
C ARG A 628 33.25 -10.78 -15.91
N LEU A 629 33.80 -9.66 -16.36
CA LEU A 629 33.71 -8.37 -15.68
C LEU A 629 32.82 -7.43 -16.51
N SER A 630 31.76 -6.90 -15.91
CA SER A 630 30.91 -5.86 -16.51
C SER A 630 31.08 -4.56 -15.74
N THR A 631 31.18 -3.44 -16.45
CA THR A 631 31.33 -2.09 -15.88
C THR A 631 30.33 -1.14 -16.52
N TRP A 632 29.61 -0.38 -15.71
CA TRP A 632 28.62 0.60 -16.11
C TRP A 632 29.02 1.97 -15.56
N VAL A 633 29.32 2.90 -16.46
CA VAL A 633 29.79 4.25 -16.12
C VAL A 633 28.63 5.22 -16.27
N TYR A 634 28.19 5.80 -15.16
CA TYR A 634 27.09 6.77 -15.14
C TYR A 634 27.59 8.20 -15.30
N ASN A 635 26.74 9.07 -15.82
CA ASN A 635 27.04 10.48 -16.05
C ASN A 635 27.48 11.19 -14.75
N GLY A 636 28.57 11.95 -14.83
CA GLY A 636 29.24 12.58 -13.68
C GLY A 636 30.22 11.71 -12.89
N GLN A 637 30.24 10.37 -13.09
CA GLN A 637 31.18 9.46 -12.42
C GLN A 637 32.52 9.36 -13.16
N PRO A 638 33.63 9.01 -12.47
CA PRO A 638 34.91 8.69 -13.13
C PRO A 638 34.78 7.50 -14.09
N ASP A 639 35.28 7.65 -15.31
CA ASP A 639 35.34 6.60 -16.32
C ASP A 639 36.71 5.90 -16.29
N PRO A 640 36.80 4.63 -15.82
CA PRO A 640 38.08 3.90 -15.78
C PRO A 640 38.67 3.65 -17.17
N PHE A 641 37.86 3.70 -18.23
CA PHE A 641 38.31 3.54 -19.63
C PHE A 641 38.70 4.86 -20.30
N SER A 642 38.53 6.01 -19.62
CA SER A 642 38.92 7.35 -20.10
C SER A 642 39.87 8.04 -19.12
N GLY A 643 40.78 7.27 -18.51
CA GLY A 643 41.82 7.81 -17.60
C GLY A 643 41.27 8.42 -16.30
N GLY A 644 40.08 7.98 -15.85
CA GLY A 644 39.42 8.50 -14.65
C GLY A 644 38.71 9.84 -14.85
N GLN A 645 38.67 10.39 -16.08
CA GLN A 645 37.88 11.58 -16.38
C GLN A 645 36.39 11.33 -16.12
N LYS A 646 35.65 12.36 -15.69
CA LYS A 646 34.21 12.22 -15.46
C LYS A 646 33.49 11.98 -16.78
N ALA A 647 32.69 10.92 -16.85
CA ALA A 647 31.82 10.66 -17.98
C ALA A 647 30.80 11.79 -18.13
N SER A 648 30.68 12.30 -19.36
CA SER A 648 29.68 13.30 -19.73
C SER A 648 28.92 12.78 -20.94
N CYS A 649 27.64 12.46 -20.76
CA CYS A 649 26.74 11.99 -21.81
C CYS A 649 25.36 12.64 -21.76
N ALA A 650 25.15 13.58 -20.84
CA ALA A 650 24.05 14.54 -20.84
C ALA A 650 24.62 15.97 -20.75
N PRO A 651 23.85 17.01 -21.13
CA PRO A 651 24.25 18.40 -20.97
C PRO A 651 24.63 18.76 -19.52
N ALA A 652 25.43 19.81 -19.32
CA ALA A 652 25.92 20.20 -17.99
C ALA A 652 24.80 20.72 -17.06
N GLU A 653 23.74 21.26 -17.66
CA GLU A 653 22.48 21.67 -17.04
C GLU A 653 21.55 20.49 -16.67
N ALA A 654 21.90 19.25 -17.06
CA ALA A 654 21.17 18.04 -16.69
C ALA A 654 21.47 17.62 -15.24
N VAL A 655 21.05 18.45 -14.29
CA VAL A 655 21.27 18.25 -12.85
C VAL A 655 19.98 17.90 -12.12
N LEU A 656 20.15 17.07 -11.09
CA LEU A 656 19.17 16.81 -10.06
C LEU A 656 19.06 18.04 -9.12
N PRO A 657 17.90 18.27 -8.48
CA PRO A 657 17.71 19.32 -7.47
C PRO A 657 18.67 19.36 -6.25
N ASP A 658 19.65 18.47 -6.13
CA ASP A 658 20.76 18.54 -5.17
C ASP A 658 22.12 18.90 -5.83
N GLY A 659 22.09 19.35 -7.09
CA GLY A 659 23.26 19.76 -7.87
C GLY A 659 24.07 18.61 -8.47
N GLN A 660 23.71 17.34 -8.19
CA GLN A 660 24.38 16.20 -8.81
C GLN A 660 23.92 16.00 -10.26
N PRO A 661 24.78 15.53 -11.19
CA PRO A 661 24.36 15.15 -12.53
C PRO A 661 23.31 14.03 -12.51
N ILE A 662 22.43 14.01 -13.51
CA ILE A 662 21.46 12.90 -13.69
C ILE A 662 22.17 11.55 -13.84
N ALA A 663 21.67 10.51 -13.18
CA ALA A 663 22.26 9.18 -13.09
C ALA A 663 21.92 8.28 -14.30
N VAL A 664 22.19 8.78 -15.50
CA VAL A 664 22.02 8.05 -16.77
C VAL A 664 23.31 7.30 -17.16
N LEU A 665 23.17 6.19 -17.88
CA LEU A 665 24.27 5.27 -18.22
C LEU A 665 25.03 5.76 -19.46
N CYS A 666 26.23 6.30 -19.32
CA CYS A 666 27.01 6.77 -20.47
C CYS A 666 27.68 5.62 -21.25
N LYS A 667 28.17 4.61 -20.54
CA LYS A 667 28.96 3.51 -21.13
C LYS A 667 28.73 2.20 -20.38
N GLU A 668 28.54 1.12 -21.13
CA GLU A 668 28.60 -0.26 -20.64
C GLU A 668 29.81 -0.94 -21.29
N VAL A 669 30.67 -1.59 -20.50
CA VAL A 669 31.81 -2.38 -20.99
C VAL A 669 31.75 -3.77 -20.39
N VAL A 670 31.76 -4.79 -21.24
CA VAL A 670 31.82 -6.21 -20.85
C VAL A 670 33.14 -6.81 -21.34
N GLN A 671 33.94 -7.26 -20.37
CA GLN A 671 35.26 -7.85 -20.57
C GLN A 671 35.22 -9.32 -20.14
N ALA A 672 35.94 -10.19 -20.86
CA ALA A 672 36.18 -11.54 -20.38
C ALA A 672 37.23 -11.53 -19.26
N THR A 673 37.19 -12.50 -18.36
CA THR A 673 38.22 -12.71 -17.33
C THR A 673 38.65 -14.16 -17.31
N THR A 674 39.83 -14.45 -16.76
CA THR A 674 40.28 -15.84 -16.53
C THR A 674 39.80 -16.42 -15.19
N ASP A 675 38.96 -15.68 -14.46
CA ASP A 675 38.40 -16.08 -13.17
C ASP A 675 37.20 -17.03 -13.38
N ALA A 676 37.50 -18.33 -13.45
CA ALA A 676 36.56 -19.38 -13.84
C ALA A 676 35.37 -19.60 -12.89
N ASN A 677 35.40 -19.07 -11.67
CA ASN A 677 34.32 -19.21 -10.67
C ASN A 677 33.95 -17.90 -9.96
N GLY A 678 34.55 -16.77 -10.37
CA GLY A 678 34.31 -15.45 -9.80
C GLY A 678 34.99 -15.24 -8.44
N TRP A 679 35.98 -16.06 -8.09
CA TRP A 679 36.65 -16.00 -6.78
C TRP A 679 37.37 -14.67 -6.54
N LEU A 680 38.12 -14.19 -7.54
CA LEU A 680 38.88 -12.95 -7.52
C LEU A 680 37.96 -11.73 -7.64
N GLY A 681 36.75 -11.92 -8.21
CA GLY A 681 35.68 -10.94 -8.19
C GLY A 681 36.09 -9.64 -8.89
N LEU A 682 35.93 -8.50 -8.21
CA LEU A 682 36.25 -7.19 -8.79
C LEU A 682 37.76 -6.96 -9.03
N ALA A 683 38.63 -7.89 -8.62
CA ALA A 683 40.05 -7.94 -8.93
C ALA A 683 40.42 -9.04 -9.94
N ALA A 684 39.44 -9.68 -10.58
CA ALA A 684 39.66 -10.69 -11.61
C ALA A 684 40.46 -10.11 -12.81
N PRO A 685 41.55 -10.78 -13.26
CA PRO A 685 42.31 -10.33 -14.41
C PRO A 685 41.49 -10.49 -15.69
N VAL A 686 41.47 -9.43 -16.49
CA VAL A 686 40.84 -9.41 -17.81
C VAL A 686 41.63 -10.29 -18.78
N ASP A 687 40.93 -11.13 -19.53
CA ASP A 687 41.53 -11.88 -20.64
C ASP A 687 41.72 -10.94 -21.85
N THR A 688 42.97 -10.56 -22.10
CA THR A 688 43.34 -9.65 -23.19
C THR A 688 43.32 -10.30 -24.58
N ALA A 689 43.15 -11.63 -24.68
CA ALA A 689 42.91 -12.30 -25.96
C ALA A 689 41.47 -12.09 -26.47
N VAL A 690 40.54 -11.68 -25.60
CA VAL A 690 39.13 -11.43 -25.95
C VAL A 690 38.84 -9.93 -25.95
N ALA A 691 38.40 -9.41 -27.09
CA ALA A 691 38.05 -8.00 -27.24
C ALA A 691 36.93 -7.58 -26.27
N SER A 692 37.12 -6.44 -25.60
CA SER A 692 36.13 -5.87 -24.69
C SER A 692 34.95 -5.27 -25.47
N ARG A 693 33.74 -5.74 -25.16
CA ARG A 693 32.50 -5.29 -25.82
C ARG A 693 32.00 -4.01 -25.14
N THR A 694 31.84 -2.94 -25.91
CA THR A 694 31.49 -1.60 -25.39
C THR A 694 30.23 -1.08 -26.04
N ARG A 695 29.31 -0.54 -25.24
CA ARG A 695 28.14 0.21 -25.70
C ARG A 695 28.17 1.61 -25.10
N THR A 696 27.72 2.62 -25.83
CA THR A 696 27.64 4.01 -25.35
C THR A 696 26.30 4.63 -25.64
N TYR A 697 25.90 5.57 -24.79
CA TYR A 697 24.60 6.23 -24.86
C TYR A 697 24.76 7.73 -24.57
N THR A 698 23.88 8.56 -25.14
CA THR A 698 23.78 10.00 -24.80
C THR A 698 22.33 10.39 -24.55
N TYR A 699 22.11 11.49 -23.81
CA TYR A 699 20.80 11.87 -23.27
C TYR A 699 20.57 13.38 -23.33
N SER A 700 19.30 13.78 -23.34
CA SER A 700 18.86 15.16 -23.18
C SER A 700 18.85 15.59 -21.71
N GLN A 701 18.66 16.90 -21.46
CA GLN A 701 18.56 17.47 -20.10
C GLN A 701 17.46 16.86 -19.21
N PHE A 702 16.50 16.13 -19.79
CA PHE A 702 15.39 15.45 -19.10
C PHE A 702 15.52 13.92 -19.13
N GLY A 703 16.73 13.37 -19.34
CA GLY A 703 16.99 11.93 -19.31
C GLY A 703 16.53 11.13 -20.54
N LYS A 704 15.95 11.78 -21.56
CA LYS A 704 15.52 11.09 -22.78
C LYS A 704 16.73 10.78 -23.68
N LEU A 705 16.87 9.52 -24.10
CA LEU A 705 17.97 8.96 -24.89
C LEU A 705 18.09 9.61 -26.27
N LEU A 706 19.23 10.22 -26.60
CA LEU A 706 19.52 10.84 -27.91
C LEU A 706 20.30 9.91 -28.85
N THR A 707 21.26 9.14 -28.33
CA THR A 707 21.99 8.13 -29.11
C THR A 707 22.19 6.84 -28.32
N SER A 708 22.26 5.73 -29.04
CA SER A 708 22.69 4.42 -28.54
C SER A 708 23.59 3.76 -29.58
N THR A 709 24.82 3.45 -29.19
CA THR A 709 25.84 2.82 -30.03
C THR A 709 26.13 1.40 -29.49
N ASP A 710 26.03 0.40 -30.37
CA ASP A 710 26.23 -1.01 -30.00
C ASP A 710 27.70 -1.45 -30.00
N GLU A 711 27.92 -2.73 -29.69
CA GLU A 711 29.23 -3.38 -29.57
C GLU A 711 30.03 -3.45 -30.88
N ALA A 712 29.40 -3.18 -32.03
CA ALA A 712 30.02 -3.11 -33.35
C ALA A 712 30.13 -1.65 -33.86
N GLY A 713 29.74 -0.66 -33.06
CA GLY A 713 29.74 0.76 -33.42
C GLY A 713 28.47 1.23 -34.16
N ASN A 714 27.47 0.37 -34.36
CA ASN A 714 26.22 0.74 -35.01
C ASN A 714 25.47 1.73 -34.11
N THR A 715 25.25 2.94 -34.60
CA THR A 715 24.62 4.01 -33.81
C THR A 715 23.19 4.27 -34.27
N THR A 716 22.24 4.09 -33.35
CA THR A 716 20.85 4.57 -33.50
C THR A 716 20.71 5.92 -32.82
N THR A 717 20.02 6.86 -33.46
CA THR A 717 19.75 8.19 -32.90
C THR A 717 18.26 8.46 -32.77
N LEU A 718 17.88 9.26 -31.78
CA LEU A 718 16.52 9.68 -31.50
C LEU A 718 16.49 11.22 -31.42
N ALA A 719 15.60 11.82 -32.21
CA ALA A 719 15.28 13.24 -32.14
C ALA A 719 13.91 13.41 -31.49
N TYR A 720 13.76 14.44 -30.66
CA TYR A 720 12.52 14.76 -29.97
C TYR A 720 11.95 16.11 -30.41
N GLN A 721 10.64 16.27 -30.31
CA GLN A 721 9.95 17.54 -30.53
C GLN A 721 10.45 18.60 -29.53
N SER A 722 10.88 19.76 -30.02
CA SER A 722 11.44 20.85 -29.21
C SER A 722 10.42 21.95 -28.84
N ASN A 723 9.18 21.83 -29.34
CA ASN A 723 8.06 22.71 -29.03
C ASN A 723 6.80 21.89 -28.69
N ALA A 724 5.81 22.57 -28.11
CA ALA A 724 4.44 22.08 -28.09
C ALA A 724 3.68 22.71 -29.27
N ALA A 725 2.94 21.91 -30.04
CA ALA A 725 2.21 22.35 -31.21
C ALA A 725 0.92 21.53 -31.40
N THR A 726 0.06 21.94 -32.35
CA THR A 726 -1.15 21.18 -32.68
C THR A 726 -0.78 19.82 -33.28
N GLY A 727 -0.90 18.76 -32.48
CA GLY A 727 -0.58 17.40 -32.87
C GLY A 727 0.71 16.83 -32.28
N HIS A 728 1.43 17.53 -31.39
CA HIS A 728 2.51 16.93 -30.58
C HIS A 728 2.87 17.77 -29.35
N THR A 729 3.44 17.12 -28.34
CA THR A 729 3.95 17.79 -27.13
C THR A 729 5.47 17.86 -27.12
N LEU A 730 6.03 18.76 -26.31
CA LEU A 730 7.47 18.84 -26.08
C LEU A 730 7.99 17.46 -25.67
N GLY A 731 9.12 17.02 -26.22
CA GLY A 731 9.73 15.75 -25.86
C GLY A 731 8.98 14.50 -26.33
N ASP A 732 7.97 14.59 -27.20
CA ASP A 732 7.55 13.45 -28.04
C ASP A 732 8.71 13.04 -28.96
N VAL A 733 8.79 11.76 -29.33
CA VAL A 733 9.74 11.33 -30.37
C VAL A 733 9.33 11.97 -31.68
N TRP A 734 10.28 12.53 -32.42
CA TRP A 734 10.05 13.07 -33.76
C TRP A 734 10.66 12.18 -34.83
N LYS A 735 11.89 11.69 -34.61
CA LYS A 735 12.59 10.80 -35.55
C LYS A 735 13.39 9.73 -34.83
N GLN A 736 13.47 8.56 -35.44
CA GLN A 736 14.43 7.52 -35.11
C GLN A 736 15.28 7.24 -36.37
N THR A 737 16.60 7.39 -36.26
CA THR A 737 17.54 7.04 -37.34
C THR A 737 18.28 5.78 -36.93
N ASN A 738 18.22 4.73 -37.72
CA ASN A 738 19.01 3.52 -37.47
C ASN A 738 20.46 3.69 -37.98
N ALA A 739 21.33 2.72 -37.68
CA ALA A 739 22.74 2.76 -38.06
C ALA A 739 23.04 2.72 -39.57
N MET A 740 22.04 2.39 -40.41
CA MET A 740 22.14 2.48 -41.87
C MET A 740 21.73 3.87 -42.41
N GLY A 741 21.37 4.82 -41.52
CA GLY A 741 20.83 6.12 -41.91
C GLY A 741 19.36 6.09 -42.33
N HIS A 742 18.66 4.96 -42.15
CA HIS A 742 17.22 4.89 -42.42
C HIS A 742 16.45 5.60 -41.31
N VAL A 743 15.55 6.52 -41.69
CA VAL A 743 14.80 7.39 -40.76
C VAL A 743 13.33 7.00 -40.73
N THR A 744 12.83 6.61 -39.55
CA THR A 744 11.39 6.56 -39.25
C THR A 744 11.00 7.89 -38.59
N GLU A 745 9.97 8.55 -39.10
CA GLU A 745 9.44 9.81 -38.56
C GLU A 745 8.11 9.55 -37.82
N TYR A 746 7.94 10.22 -36.69
CA TYR A 746 6.69 10.25 -35.91
C TYR A 746 6.18 11.69 -35.96
N THR A 747 5.20 11.93 -36.82
CA THR A 747 4.79 13.29 -37.20
C THR A 747 3.68 13.84 -36.31
N ARG A 748 2.83 12.97 -35.73
CA ARG A 748 1.64 13.36 -34.95
C ARG A 748 1.37 12.41 -33.79
N TYR A 749 0.79 12.97 -32.74
CA TYR A 749 0.48 12.36 -31.44
C TYR A 749 -0.86 12.86 -30.90
N ASP A 750 -1.50 12.09 -30.02
CA ASP A 750 -2.54 12.59 -29.12
C ASP A 750 -1.92 13.26 -27.87
N ALA A 751 -2.73 13.92 -27.03
CA ALA A 751 -2.19 14.63 -25.87
C ALA A 751 -1.70 13.70 -24.74
N ARG A 752 -2.03 12.40 -24.79
CA ARG A 752 -1.45 11.37 -23.91
C ARG A 752 -0.03 11.00 -24.36
N GLY A 753 0.34 11.28 -25.62
CA GLY A 753 1.60 10.91 -26.24
C GLY A 753 1.55 9.58 -26.98
N LEU A 754 0.38 9.18 -27.48
CA LEU A 754 0.24 8.01 -28.35
C LEU A 754 0.38 8.46 -29.83
N PRO A 755 1.26 7.83 -30.64
CA PRO A 755 1.56 8.27 -32.01
C PRO A 755 0.39 8.01 -32.96
N LEU A 756 -0.16 9.07 -33.55
CA LEU A 756 -1.26 9.03 -34.51
C LEU A 756 -0.79 8.84 -35.96
N GLU A 757 0.47 9.16 -36.25
CA GLU A 757 1.04 9.09 -37.60
C GLU A 757 2.54 8.77 -37.53
N MET A 758 2.90 7.69 -38.21
CA MET A 758 4.27 7.18 -38.38
C MET A 758 4.57 7.12 -39.88
N LYS A 759 5.80 7.45 -40.27
CA LYS A 759 6.28 7.39 -41.64
C LYS A 759 7.61 6.63 -41.69
N ASP A 760 7.63 5.55 -42.46
CA ASP A 760 8.78 4.68 -42.61
C ASP A 760 9.85 5.24 -43.57
N PRO A 761 11.09 4.71 -43.55
CA PRO A 761 12.21 5.20 -44.37
C PRO A 761 11.98 5.13 -45.88
N ASN A 762 11.06 4.26 -46.32
CA ASN A 762 10.63 4.12 -47.71
C ASN A 762 9.49 5.09 -48.10
N GLY A 763 9.07 5.98 -47.19
CA GLY A 763 7.99 6.94 -47.39
C GLY A 763 6.58 6.40 -47.14
N ILE A 764 6.43 5.12 -46.75
CA ILE A 764 5.12 4.57 -46.36
C ILE A 764 4.63 5.27 -45.09
N VAL A 765 3.39 5.75 -45.11
CA VAL A 765 2.71 6.31 -43.93
C VAL A 765 1.75 5.28 -43.34
N THR A 766 1.83 5.13 -42.02
CA THR A 766 0.87 4.40 -41.18
C THR A 766 0.19 5.39 -40.25
N THR A 767 -1.15 5.42 -40.23
CA THR A 767 -1.93 6.20 -39.27
C THR A 767 -2.60 5.30 -38.24
N MET A 768 -2.66 5.77 -36.99
CA MET A 768 -3.27 5.06 -35.86
C MET A 768 -4.41 5.88 -35.30
N LEU A 769 -5.51 5.21 -34.94
CA LEU A 769 -6.56 5.79 -34.11
C LEU A 769 -6.67 4.99 -32.81
N TYR A 770 -6.70 5.70 -31.68
CA TYR A 770 -6.89 5.12 -30.36
C TYR A 770 -8.31 5.37 -29.86
N ASP A 771 -8.77 4.51 -28.95
CA ASP A 771 -9.98 4.77 -28.18
C ASP A 771 -9.72 5.68 -26.97
N GLU A 772 -10.78 5.93 -26.22
CA GLU A 772 -10.76 6.85 -25.08
C GLU A 772 -10.02 6.25 -23.86
N ARG A 773 -9.81 4.92 -23.83
CA ARG A 773 -8.93 4.22 -22.86
C ARG A 773 -7.47 4.10 -23.33
N GLY A 774 -7.16 4.46 -24.59
CA GLY A 774 -5.81 4.44 -25.16
C GLY A 774 -5.44 3.14 -25.89
N ARG A 775 -6.40 2.26 -26.15
CA ARG A 775 -6.21 1.03 -26.96
C ARG A 775 -6.25 1.39 -28.44
N ILE A 776 -5.48 0.69 -29.28
CA ILE A 776 -5.52 0.93 -30.74
C ILE A 776 -6.84 0.41 -31.33
N LYS A 777 -7.63 1.30 -31.92
CA LYS A 777 -8.92 0.99 -32.55
C LYS A 777 -8.78 0.78 -34.05
N GLN A 778 -7.81 1.44 -34.68
CA GLN A 778 -7.53 1.33 -36.11
C GLN A 778 -6.03 1.55 -36.38
N SER A 779 -5.49 0.80 -37.34
CA SER A 779 -4.21 1.07 -38.01
C SER A 779 -4.43 1.08 -39.51
N THR A 780 -3.88 2.04 -40.24
CA THR A 780 -4.07 2.16 -41.70
C THR A 780 -2.73 2.44 -42.38
N THR A 781 -2.27 1.50 -43.20
CA THR A 781 -0.98 1.57 -43.92
C THR A 781 -1.23 1.45 -45.42
N LEU A 782 -0.72 2.38 -46.23
CA LEU A 782 -1.00 2.43 -47.69
C LEU A 782 -2.50 2.41 -48.07
N GLY A 783 -3.38 2.89 -47.18
CA GLY A 783 -4.84 2.84 -47.35
C GLY A 783 -5.48 1.50 -46.97
N TYR A 784 -4.69 0.47 -46.65
CA TYR A 784 -5.17 -0.80 -46.12
C TYR A 784 -5.42 -0.67 -44.61
N THR A 785 -6.69 -0.68 -44.22
CA THR A 785 -7.14 -0.56 -42.83
C THR A 785 -7.21 -1.92 -42.14
N THR A 786 -6.61 -2.03 -40.95
CA THR A 786 -6.97 -3.02 -39.93
C THR A 786 -7.70 -2.30 -38.79
N SER A 787 -8.85 -2.82 -38.35
CA SER A 787 -9.58 -2.29 -37.18
C SER A 787 -9.71 -3.32 -36.07
N MET A 788 -9.84 -2.83 -34.84
CA MET A 788 -9.94 -3.63 -33.62
C MET A 788 -11.18 -3.18 -32.85
N GLU A 789 -12.06 -4.14 -32.53
CA GLU A 789 -13.13 -3.90 -31.56
C GLU A 789 -12.74 -4.49 -30.20
N TYR A 790 -13.28 -3.92 -29.13
CA TYR A 790 -13.10 -4.41 -27.77
C TYR A 790 -14.45 -4.58 -27.06
N TRP A 791 -14.49 -5.52 -26.14
CA TRP A 791 -15.54 -5.62 -25.13
C TRP A 791 -15.39 -4.49 -24.08
N PRO A 792 -16.48 -4.09 -23.40
CA PRO A 792 -16.45 -3.12 -22.30
C PRO A 792 -15.37 -3.37 -21.24
N THR A 793 -15.05 -4.65 -21.00
CA THR A 793 -14.13 -5.13 -19.95
C THR A 793 -12.65 -4.82 -20.19
N GLY A 794 -12.29 -4.44 -21.42
CA GLY A 794 -10.89 -4.31 -21.84
C GLY A 794 -10.54 -5.23 -23.02
N LEU A 795 -11.14 -6.43 -23.05
CA LEU A 795 -10.75 -7.56 -23.89
C LEU A 795 -10.97 -7.30 -25.39
N LEU A 796 -10.05 -7.79 -26.23
CA LEU A 796 -10.18 -7.74 -27.69
C LEU A 796 -11.40 -8.57 -28.13
N LYS A 797 -12.33 -7.98 -28.89
CA LYS A 797 -13.54 -8.64 -29.37
C LYS A 797 -13.34 -9.21 -30.77
N SER A 798 -12.77 -8.41 -31.66
CA SER A 798 -12.49 -8.80 -33.04
C SER A 798 -11.36 -7.97 -33.65
N VAL A 799 -10.75 -8.52 -34.69
CA VAL A 799 -9.80 -7.82 -35.57
C VAL A 799 -10.29 -8.00 -37.00
N THR A 800 -10.61 -6.90 -37.67
CA THR A 800 -10.99 -6.90 -39.10
C THR A 800 -9.80 -6.44 -39.91
N GLN A 801 -9.28 -7.32 -40.75
CA GLN A 801 -8.17 -7.09 -41.67
C GLN A 801 -8.64 -6.42 -42.97
N PRO A 802 -7.72 -5.86 -43.79
CA PRO A 802 -8.04 -5.32 -45.10
C PRO A 802 -8.76 -6.37 -45.97
N GLY A 803 -9.79 -5.94 -46.71
CA GLY A 803 -10.68 -6.87 -47.42
C GLY A 803 -11.84 -7.41 -46.57
N ASN A 804 -12.06 -6.87 -45.36
CA ASN A 804 -13.12 -7.23 -44.43
C ASN A 804 -13.05 -8.68 -43.90
N VAL A 805 -11.85 -9.25 -43.81
CA VAL A 805 -11.62 -10.57 -43.20
C VAL A 805 -11.52 -10.40 -41.69
N THR A 806 -12.48 -10.95 -40.94
CA THR A 806 -12.58 -10.77 -39.48
C THR A 806 -12.14 -12.01 -38.70
N LEU A 807 -11.30 -11.81 -37.68
CA LEU A 807 -11.09 -12.77 -36.59
C LEU A 807 -11.92 -12.33 -35.37
N SER A 808 -12.64 -13.26 -34.73
CA SER A 808 -13.46 -13.02 -33.54
C SER A 808 -12.92 -13.78 -32.33
N TYR A 809 -12.92 -13.14 -31.16
CA TYR A 809 -12.33 -13.64 -29.92
C TYR A 809 -13.42 -13.76 -28.83
N ALA A 810 -13.58 -14.97 -28.28
CA ALA A 810 -14.53 -15.26 -27.21
C ALA A 810 -13.81 -15.58 -25.90
N TYR A 811 -14.42 -15.23 -24.77
CA TYR A 811 -13.84 -15.37 -23.44
C TYR A 811 -14.85 -15.99 -22.46
N ASP A 812 -14.36 -16.55 -21.35
CA ASP A 812 -15.19 -16.88 -20.19
C ASP A 812 -15.34 -15.69 -19.22
N ASP A 813 -16.18 -15.84 -18.19
CA ASP A 813 -16.41 -14.80 -17.17
C ASP A 813 -15.20 -14.56 -16.24
N ALA A 814 -14.18 -15.43 -16.29
CA ALA A 814 -12.87 -15.22 -15.69
C ALA A 814 -11.91 -14.49 -16.64
N HIS A 815 -12.42 -13.97 -17.76
CA HIS A 815 -11.73 -13.20 -18.80
C HIS A 815 -10.61 -13.98 -19.52
N ARG A 816 -10.70 -15.31 -19.55
CA ARG A 816 -9.76 -16.20 -20.28
C ARG A 816 -10.27 -16.45 -21.70
N LEU A 817 -9.38 -16.38 -22.69
CA LEU A 817 -9.71 -16.59 -24.11
C LEU A 817 -10.15 -18.05 -24.36
N THR A 818 -11.42 -18.29 -24.69
CA THR A 818 -11.97 -19.63 -24.91
C THR A 818 -12.02 -20.04 -26.38
N SER A 819 -12.03 -19.11 -27.33
CA SER A 819 -11.82 -19.43 -28.75
C SER A 819 -11.45 -18.24 -29.63
N ILE A 820 -10.76 -18.53 -30.73
CA ILE A 820 -10.59 -17.66 -31.90
C ILE A 820 -11.37 -18.28 -33.06
N THR A 821 -12.16 -17.49 -33.79
CA THR A 821 -12.94 -17.95 -34.97
C THR A 821 -12.65 -17.02 -36.17
N ASP A 822 -12.46 -17.58 -37.36
CA ASP A 822 -12.23 -16.80 -38.59
C ASP A 822 -13.54 -16.46 -39.35
N ALA A 823 -13.41 -15.68 -40.42
CA ALA A 823 -14.53 -15.24 -41.26
C ALA A 823 -15.18 -16.35 -42.10
N LEU A 824 -14.56 -17.54 -42.19
CA LEU A 824 -15.13 -18.73 -42.85
C LEU A 824 -15.86 -19.63 -41.85
N GLY A 825 -15.66 -19.43 -40.55
CA GLY A 825 -16.22 -20.23 -39.46
C GLY A 825 -15.25 -21.25 -38.87
N ASN A 826 -14.00 -21.35 -39.37
CA ASN A 826 -13.00 -22.23 -38.77
C ASN A 826 -12.63 -21.71 -37.38
N ARG A 827 -12.44 -22.61 -36.41
CA ARG A 827 -12.38 -22.26 -34.99
C ARG A 827 -11.28 -22.98 -34.26
N VAL A 828 -10.44 -22.23 -33.56
CA VAL A 828 -9.54 -22.75 -32.52
C VAL A 828 -10.21 -22.53 -31.16
N SER A 829 -10.48 -23.62 -30.45
CA SER A 829 -11.14 -23.62 -29.13
C SER A 829 -10.17 -24.06 -28.05
N TYR A 830 -10.29 -23.47 -26.86
CA TYR A 830 -9.41 -23.72 -25.72
C TYR A 830 -10.24 -24.14 -24.50
N THR A 831 -9.81 -25.20 -23.80
CA THR A 831 -10.38 -25.63 -22.52
C THR A 831 -9.36 -25.43 -21.42
N TYR A 832 -9.83 -25.03 -20.24
CA TYR A 832 -9.00 -24.70 -19.09
C TYR A 832 -9.51 -25.40 -17.83
N ASP A 833 -8.59 -25.74 -16.92
CA ASP A 833 -8.93 -26.13 -15.55
C ASP A 833 -9.21 -24.89 -14.67
N LYS A 834 -9.23 -25.07 -13.35
CA LYS A 834 -9.42 -23.96 -12.38
C LYS A 834 -8.14 -23.21 -12.03
N ALA A 835 -6.98 -23.70 -12.45
CA ALA A 835 -5.65 -23.15 -12.18
C ALA A 835 -5.01 -22.49 -13.42
N GLY A 836 -5.86 -22.00 -14.32
CA GLY A 836 -5.45 -21.24 -15.51
C GLY A 836 -4.77 -22.07 -16.60
N ASN A 837 -4.61 -23.39 -16.40
CA ASN A 837 -3.90 -24.25 -17.34
C ASN A 837 -4.79 -24.58 -18.54
N ARG A 838 -4.26 -24.49 -19.75
CA ARG A 838 -4.96 -24.91 -20.97
C ARG A 838 -4.88 -26.44 -21.13
N THR A 839 -5.88 -27.15 -20.64
CA THR A 839 -5.97 -28.62 -20.72
C THR A 839 -6.17 -29.11 -22.15
N ASP A 840 -6.90 -28.36 -22.98
CA ASP A 840 -7.20 -28.77 -24.35
C ASP A 840 -7.14 -27.59 -25.33
N GLU A 841 -6.75 -27.91 -26.55
CA GLU A 841 -6.74 -27.04 -27.72
C GLU A 841 -7.29 -27.85 -28.90
N ALA A 842 -8.36 -27.37 -29.52
CA ALA A 842 -9.10 -28.07 -30.56
C ALA A 842 -9.29 -27.16 -31.78
N VAL A 843 -8.90 -27.64 -32.96
CA VAL A 843 -9.08 -26.94 -34.23
C VAL A 843 -10.20 -27.63 -35.00
N SER A 844 -11.24 -26.87 -35.33
CA SER A 844 -12.38 -27.32 -36.13
C SER A 844 -12.53 -26.49 -37.41
N ASP A 845 -13.07 -27.10 -38.46
CA ASP A 845 -13.48 -26.40 -39.67
C ASP A 845 -14.83 -25.67 -39.49
N SER A 846 -15.29 -25.01 -40.55
CA SER A 846 -16.57 -24.31 -40.62
C SER A 846 -17.82 -25.20 -40.54
N SER A 847 -17.71 -26.52 -40.71
CA SER A 847 -18.79 -27.48 -40.45
C SER A 847 -18.84 -27.92 -38.98
N GLY A 848 -17.79 -27.60 -38.21
CA GLY A 848 -17.58 -28.07 -36.84
C GLY A 848 -16.80 -29.39 -36.76
N GLN A 849 -16.32 -29.96 -37.87
CA GLN A 849 -15.50 -31.16 -37.85
C GLN A 849 -14.17 -30.88 -37.13
N LEU A 850 -13.85 -31.70 -36.13
CA LEU A 850 -12.60 -31.64 -35.38
C LEU A 850 -11.45 -32.18 -36.24
N LEU A 851 -10.53 -31.30 -36.65
CA LEU A 851 -9.37 -31.64 -37.47
C LEU A 851 -8.16 -32.05 -36.62
N VAL A 852 -7.89 -31.29 -35.56
CA VAL A 852 -6.73 -31.46 -34.67
C VAL A 852 -7.14 -31.26 -33.23
N LYS A 853 -6.68 -32.12 -32.33
CA LYS A 853 -6.76 -31.90 -30.88
C LYS A 853 -5.40 -32.08 -30.20
N VAL A 854 -5.05 -31.13 -29.35
CA VAL A 854 -3.89 -31.19 -28.44
C VAL A 854 -4.42 -31.18 -27.01
N ALA A 855 -4.27 -32.30 -26.30
CA ALA A 855 -4.53 -32.41 -24.87
C ALA A 855 -3.23 -32.21 -24.07
N LYS A 856 -3.33 -31.61 -22.90
CA LYS A 856 -2.22 -31.30 -21.99
C LYS A 856 -2.58 -31.71 -20.57
N THR A 857 -1.65 -32.35 -19.87
CA THR A 857 -1.78 -32.62 -18.42
C THR A 857 -0.72 -31.85 -17.66
N TYR A 858 -1.05 -31.45 -16.44
CA TYR A 858 -0.20 -30.65 -15.57
C TYR A 858 0.13 -31.44 -14.30
N ASP A 859 1.27 -31.14 -13.67
CA ASP A 859 1.64 -31.73 -12.38
C ASP A 859 1.04 -30.96 -11.20
N ASN A 860 1.19 -31.51 -9.99
CA ASN A 860 0.75 -30.91 -8.73
C ASN A 860 1.28 -29.48 -8.48
N LEU A 861 2.33 -29.09 -9.21
CA LEU A 861 3.03 -27.80 -9.09
C LEU A 861 2.63 -26.82 -10.21
N ASN A 862 1.51 -27.11 -10.90
CA ASN A 862 0.94 -26.33 -12.00
C ASN A 862 1.84 -26.24 -13.24
N ARG A 863 2.75 -27.20 -13.43
CA ARG A 863 3.70 -27.25 -14.57
C ARG A 863 3.21 -28.24 -15.62
N LEU A 864 3.44 -27.93 -16.90
CA LEU A 864 3.09 -28.82 -17.99
C LEU A 864 3.86 -30.15 -17.87
N TRP A 865 3.13 -31.26 -17.76
CA TRP A 865 3.66 -32.61 -17.53
C TRP A 865 3.64 -33.48 -18.78
N THR A 866 2.51 -33.52 -19.52
CA THR A 866 2.45 -34.21 -20.82
C THR A 866 1.68 -33.40 -21.85
N VAL A 867 2.01 -33.63 -23.12
CA VAL A 867 1.26 -33.14 -24.30
C VAL A 867 0.95 -34.36 -25.17
N LYS A 868 -0.30 -34.48 -25.62
CA LYS A 868 -0.75 -35.49 -26.58
C LYS A 868 -1.48 -34.79 -27.71
N ALA A 869 -0.88 -34.80 -28.90
CA ALA A 869 -1.51 -34.31 -30.12
C ALA A 869 -2.09 -35.48 -30.93
N GLY A 870 -3.25 -35.27 -31.55
CA GLY A 870 -3.83 -36.19 -32.53
C GLY A 870 -4.55 -35.41 -33.62
N THR A 871 -4.45 -35.89 -34.85
CA THR A 871 -5.35 -35.55 -35.96
C THR A 871 -6.44 -36.61 -36.04
N GLN A 872 -7.55 -36.31 -36.74
CA GLN A 872 -8.34 -37.37 -37.36
C GLN A 872 -7.64 -37.94 -38.61
#